data_AF-A0A6F8YRU3-F1
#
_entry.id   AF-A0A6F8YRU3-F1
#
_cell.length_a   1.000
_cell.length_b   1.000
_cell.length_c   1.000
_cell.angle_alpha   90.00
_cell.angle_beta   90.00
_cell.angle_gamma   90.00
#
_symmetry.space_group_name_H-M   'P 1'
#
loop_
_entity.id
_entity.type
_entity.pdbx_description
1 polymer ?
#
loop_
_entity_poly.entity_id
_entity_poly.type
_entity_poly.pdbx_seq_one_letter_code
_entity_poly.pdbx_strand_id
1 'polypeptide(L)'
;MQSRDDEIVLPERRREGKAWILESPWTLCGLFVGLVVSAVILRQSEPRLLAGWAPMQPGDALGMAWQVQTSIAAIAFAGLALVIQLAGDPPVAIRSSREVLFDQTHFRLLLFYAGGSNVTLGLVSTWLQSDGGVLLCFIFCFVGTLALIGFSYVQAARFFLDDHRATDQALEVLLDKLKDGIREQQSAAEANQLLAERFPSSGLVRRLRGKPAGPVVIPLVSSAGGKRVTGFDPVALRGVAASLLRSVRDRRFEATQDASTKPSDALSKPATLVISYGLSDVVPRGGALFHLVLAEAPAPKLLRTYDQRLRRCVRLAAAEGQVEDELVTLKDSLLVAAQAGTTGALERGLDVYERLFTQIIQTRRDGPDGSTRAAYGSYWRAMQRNLREIGVVAVDKLGSTGVTLVADNAYALCAAAFDAREIDALREFLALYQSYFYQVTDPARPLAPEYLLVSLQNLLDLRISPAVTSDPVVQPVAELSSAAAIADTMKVCVDRGDAALLQRVLDYFRYPTRSRRLTEEGRAARTAAALAALGWAFFRWRTDDQPDQMRDVCRILLDVFQGADLWAGYIKAADSAEGWPWERWEIERARPMRARLMEFHTFLAGAAVAAASRVGMRTPTDNPSPSDADRAGTLLAAFELSDQLLTELQIPVGGGNDRLEGNLKALIDRRAQIDRAVLQNSPLEASRVEQFVQGLSEALHQSGERLSDILAAGTGDEDAVEGTDLYYNHLQPRDFFVTSERVYADPSELGRSIGAGLIDGENAYLVKTLTDGHERKSADADNIKRLWSDRSSYIVVINDWDLADQIGIQSWTPGVQNQRGLFITVDGADEICLILDLEQVARVQRSPKRLDQMGPSPRELPCVAVAVRDYDEPTQQPAAHVMVGTSLTWTRNPGDGVQVLIRKEDS
;
A
#
# COMPACT_ATOMS: atom_id res chain seq x y z
N MET A 1 25.16 -22.75 25.64
CA MET A 1 24.53 -21.53 26.21
C MET A 1 24.71 -20.35 25.24
N GLN A 2 24.45 -20.59 23.95
CA GLN A 2 24.59 -19.67 22.81
C GLN A 2 23.55 -20.12 21.76
N SER A 3 22.31 -19.62 21.84
CA SER A 3 21.33 -19.64 20.74
C SER A 3 20.08 -18.77 21.00
N ARG A 4 20.13 -17.86 21.99
CA ARG A 4 18.95 -17.04 22.36
C ARG A 4 18.91 -15.67 21.65
N ASP A 5 19.90 -15.35 20.84
CA ASP A 5 20.04 -14.04 20.17
C ASP A 5 19.39 -13.97 18.78
N ASP A 6 18.69 -15.02 18.34
CA ASP A 6 18.07 -15.09 17.00
C ASP A 6 16.53 -15.06 17.02
N GLU A 7 15.94 -14.88 18.19
CA GLU A 7 14.49 -14.85 18.37
C GLU A 7 13.95 -13.44 18.09
N ILE A 8 13.05 -13.30 17.11
CA ILE A 8 12.36 -12.03 16.85
C ILE A 8 11.16 -11.97 17.81
N VAL A 9 11.37 -11.33 18.96
CA VAL A 9 10.38 -11.21 20.05
C VAL A 9 10.19 -9.74 20.39
N LEU A 10 8.95 -9.33 20.65
CA LEU A 10 8.67 -8.01 21.20
C LEU A 10 9.31 -7.87 22.61
N PRO A 11 9.95 -6.74 22.94
CA PRO A 11 10.59 -6.55 24.24
C PRO A 11 9.56 -6.70 25.39
N GLU A 12 9.87 -7.53 26.38
CA GLU A 12 9.03 -7.72 27.56
C GLU A 12 8.97 -6.45 28.42
N ARG A 13 7.75 -6.05 28.79
CA ARG A 13 7.42 -4.88 29.62
C ARG A 13 8.17 -4.92 30.97
N ARG A 14 9.23 -4.12 31.15
CA ARG A 14 9.80 -3.83 32.48
C ARG A 14 9.02 -2.69 33.13
N ARG A 15 8.17 -3.00 34.12
CA ARG A 15 7.52 -1.98 34.97
C ARG A 15 8.56 -1.36 35.90
N GLU A 16 8.65 -0.02 35.91
CA GLU A 16 9.60 0.74 36.74
C GLU A 16 9.23 0.67 38.24
N GLY A 17 10.24 0.41 39.07
CA GLY A 17 10.09 -0.16 40.42
C GLY A 17 10.11 0.80 41.61
N LYS A 18 9.54 2.01 41.54
CA LYS A 18 9.62 2.96 42.67
C LYS A 18 8.46 2.92 43.68
N ALA A 19 7.28 2.39 43.33
CA ALA A 19 6.17 2.21 44.29
C ALA A 19 6.16 0.82 44.99
N TRP A 20 7.03 -0.11 44.56
CA TRP A 20 6.88 -1.54 44.89
C TRP A 20 7.18 -1.89 46.36
N ILE A 21 7.89 -1.06 47.12
CA ILE A 21 8.37 -1.46 48.46
C ILE A 21 7.21 -1.55 49.48
N LEU A 22 6.21 -0.68 49.41
CA LEU A 22 5.06 -0.69 50.34
C LEU A 22 3.86 -1.52 49.84
N GLU A 23 3.75 -1.72 48.53
CA GLU A 23 2.66 -2.48 47.90
C GLU A 23 3.02 -3.93 47.58
N SER A 24 4.28 -4.34 47.79
CA SER A 24 4.68 -5.72 47.57
C SER A 24 3.99 -6.62 48.60
N PRO A 25 3.26 -7.66 48.19
CA PRO A 25 2.65 -8.62 49.12
C PRO A 25 3.69 -9.25 50.05
N TRP A 26 4.97 -9.30 49.63
CA TRP A 26 6.08 -9.79 50.43
C TRP A 26 6.41 -8.92 51.64
N THR A 27 6.33 -7.59 51.52
CA THR A 27 6.63 -6.70 52.66
C THR A 27 5.50 -6.73 53.69
N LEU A 28 4.24 -6.80 53.23
CA LEU A 28 3.09 -7.03 54.10
C LEU A 28 3.16 -8.40 54.79
N CYS A 29 3.49 -9.48 54.06
CA CYS A 29 3.71 -10.79 54.66
C CYS A 29 4.84 -10.76 55.70
N GLY A 30 5.96 -10.10 55.41
CA GLY A 30 7.05 -9.91 56.37
C GLY A 30 6.60 -9.18 57.64
N LEU A 31 5.78 -8.14 57.51
CA LEU A 31 5.19 -7.42 58.64
C LEU A 31 4.29 -8.32 59.49
N PHE A 32 3.36 -9.07 58.88
CA PHE A 32 2.46 -9.97 59.62
C PHE A 32 3.19 -11.15 60.27
N VAL A 33 4.20 -11.72 59.60
CA VAL A 33 5.06 -12.75 60.19
C VAL A 33 5.84 -12.18 61.37
N GLY A 34 6.40 -10.96 61.23
CA GLY A 34 7.05 -10.25 62.33
C GLY A 34 6.13 -10.01 63.51
N LEU A 35 4.86 -9.64 63.27
CA LEU A 35 3.85 -9.48 64.34
C LEU A 35 3.55 -10.80 65.06
N VAL A 36 3.44 -11.92 64.33
CA VAL A 36 3.24 -13.25 64.93
C VAL A 36 4.45 -13.68 65.74
N VAL A 37 5.67 -13.53 65.22
CA VAL A 37 6.93 -13.81 65.95
C VAL A 37 7.04 -12.93 67.20
N SER A 38 6.70 -11.64 67.10
CA SER A 38 6.67 -10.73 68.25
C SER A 38 5.65 -11.20 69.30
N ALA A 39 4.47 -11.66 68.87
CA ALA A 39 3.47 -12.23 69.78
C ALA A 39 3.95 -13.52 70.45
N VAL A 40 4.72 -14.37 69.75
CA VAL A 40 5.35 -15.57 70.35
C VAL A 40 6.36 -15.17 71.44
N ILE A 41 7.23 -14.19 71.16
CA ILE A 41 8.23 -13.69 72.13
C ILE A 41 7.55 -13.06 73.35
N LEU A 42 6.50 -12.26 73.12
CA LEU A 42 5.71 -11.62 74.19
C LEU A 42 4.96 -12.66 75.04
N ARG A 43 4.46 -13.73 74.42
CA ARG A 43 3.86 -14.84 75.17
C ARG A 43 4.88 -15.54 76.08
N GLN A 44 6.10 -15.77 75.59
CA GLN A 44 7.15 -16.44 76.39
C GLN A 44 7.69 -15.57 77.53
N SER A 45 7.67 -14.25 77.38
CA SER A 45 8.19 -13.30 78.38
C SER A 45 7.16 -12.87 79.43
N GLU A 46 5.86 -13.14 79.20
CA GLU A 46 4.73 -12.73 80.05
C GLU A 46 4.85 -11.29 80.61
N PRO A 47 5.17 -10.27 79.80
CA PRO A 47 5.27 -8.92 80.30
C PRO A 47 3.87 -8.43 80.68
N ARG A 48 3.65 -8.18 81.97
CA ARG A 48 2.42 -7.54 82.47
C ARG A 48 2.41 -6.07 82.07
N LEU A 49 2.01 -5.81 80.84
CA LEU A 49 1.89 -4.45 80.29
C LEU A 49 0.51 -3.89 80.67
N LEU A 50 0.49 -2.72 81.32
CA LEU A 50 -0.73 -1.97 81.67
C LEU A 50 -1.76 -2.80 82.45
N ALA A 51 -1.43 -3.25 83.67
CA ALA A 51 -2.26 -4.11 84.51
C ALA A 51 -3.71 -3.64 84.77
N GLY A 52 -4.01 -2.34 84.60
CA GLY A 52 -5.38 -1.80 84.72
C GLY A 52 -6.20 -1.85 83.43
N TRP A 53 -5.59 -2.17 82.29
CA TRP A 53 -6.19 -2.16 80.95
C TRP A 53 -6.19 -3.55 80.30
N ALA A 54 -5.51 -4.52 80.90
CA ALA A 54 -5.49 -5.90 80.43
C ALA A 54 -6.89 -6.52 80.56
N PRO A 55 -7.45 -7.09 79.48
CA PRO A 55 -8.75 -7.76 79.56
C PRO A 55 -8.67 -8.97 80.49
N MET A 56 -9.72 -9.21 81.29
CA MET A 56 -9.78 -10.40 82.17
C MET A 56 -9.64 -11.71 81.40
N GLN A 57 -10.00 -11.72 80.11
CA GLN A 57 -9.84 -12.85 79.19
C GLN A 57 -9.29 -12.35 77.83
N PRO A 58 -7.96 -12.42 77.60
CA PRO A 58 -7.30 -12.01 76.36
C PRO A 58 -7.84 -12.67 75.10
N GLY A 59 -8.21 -13.95 75.18
CA GLY A 59 -8.76 -14.72 74.07
C GLY A 59 -10.10 -14.20 73.57
N ASP A 60 -11.02 -13.92 74.49
CA ASP A 60 -12.38 -13.43 74.17
C ASP A 60 -12.35 -12.01 73.60
N ALA A 61 -11.50 -11.14 74.16
CA ALA A 61 -11.30 -9.79 73.66
C ALA A 61 -10.74 -9.79 72.21
N LEU A 62 -9.75 -10.65 71.92
CA LEU A 62 -9.21 -10.79 70.57
C LEU A 62 -10.20 -11.46 69.60
N GLY A 63 -10.96 -12.45 70.06
CA GLY A 63 -12.01 -13.09 69.28
C GLY A 63 -13.11 -12.11 68.87
N MET A 64 -13.54 -11.25 69.80
CA MET A 64 -14.49 -10.18 69.52
C MET A 64 -13.89 -9.13 68.58
N ALA A 65 -12.64 -8.70 68.80
CA ALA A 65 -11.95 -7.74 67.93
C ALA A 65 -11.83 -8.28 66.49
N TRP A 66 -11.53 -9.57 66.32
CA TRP A 66 -11.49 -10.24 65.02
C TRP A 66 -12.86 -10.23 64.31
N GLN A 67 -13.95 -10.56 65.02
CA GLN A 67 -15.30 -10.53 64.47
C GLN A 67 -15.75 -9.12 64.07
N VAL A 68 -15.48 -8.13 64.93
CA VAL A 68 -15.81 -6.72 64.69
C VAL A 68 -15.00 -6.18 63.51
N GLN A 69 -13.69 -6.43 63.47
CA GLN A 69 -12.84 -5.98 62.36
C GLN A 69 -13.29 -6.57 61.03
N THR A 70 -13.58 -7.88 61.00
CA THR A 70 -14.04 -8.55 59.79
C THR A 70 -15.34 -7.94 59.28
N SER A 71 -16.27 -7.61 60.17
CA SER A 71 -17.54 -6.97 59.83
C SER A 71 -17.34 -5.54 59.31
N ILE A 72 -16.52 -4.73 59.98
CA ILE A 72 -16.20 -3.37 59.55
C ILE A 72 -15.50 -3.39 58.20
N ALA A 73 -14.52 -4.26 58.00
CA ALA A 73 -13.81 -4.39 56.74
C ALA A 73 -14.76 -4.80 55.60
N ALA A 74 -15.67 -5.76 55.84
CA ALA A 74 -16.67 -6.17 54.85
C ALA A 74 -17.58 -5.00 54.42
N ILE A 75 -18.12 -4.24 55.38
CA ILE A 75 -18.93 -3.04 55.10
C ILE A 75 -18.11 -1.99 54.35
N ALA A 76 -16.87 -1.75 54.79
CA ALA A 76 -15.97 -0.79 54.17
C ALA A 76 -15.67 -1.15 52.72
N PHE A 77 -15.38 -2.42 52.40
CA PHE A 77 -15.15 -2.88 51.03
C PHE A 77 -16.39 -2.74 50.16
N ALA A 78 -17.58 -3.10 50.68
CA ALA A 78 -18.82 -2.94 49.95
C ALA A 78 -19.10 -1.47 49.62
N GLY A 79 -18.93 -0.57 50.60
CA GLY A 79 -19.12 0.86 50.37
C GLY A 79 -18.08 1.48 49.45
N LEU A 80 -16.80 1.07 49.54
CA LEU A 80 -15.76 1.57 48.62
C LEU A 80 -16.01 1.08 47.18
N ALA A 81 -16.41 -0.19 47.02
CA ALA A 81 -16.78 -0.73 45.71
C ALA A 81 -17.96 0.02 45.10
N LEU A 82 -18.97 0.36 45.90
CA LEU A 82 -20.11 1.15 45.46
C LEU A 82 -19.69 2.57 45.05
N VAL A 83 -18.84 3.24 45.84
CA VAL A 83 -18.31 4.57 45.50
C VAL A 83 -17.49 4.53 44.22
N ILE A 84 -16.64 3.51 44.03
CA ILE A 84 -15.86 3.31 42.80
C ILE A 84 -16.79 3.04 41.60
N GLN A 85 -17.90 2.30 41.80
CA GLN A 85 -18.89 2.08 40.74
C GLN A 85 -19.62 3.36 40.36
N LEU A 86 -20.04 4.18 41.33
CA LEU A 86 -20.72 5.46 41.08
C LEU A 86 -19.77 6.51 40.47
N ALA A 87 -18.53 6.57 40.93
CA ALA A 87 -17.49 7.45 40.37
C ALA A 87 -16.98 6.98 39.00
N GLY A 88 -17.33 5.75 38.60
CA GLY A 88 -16.93 5.14 37.33
C GLY A 88 -17.77 5.57 36.12
N ASP A 89 -18.76 6.45 36.30
CA ASP A 89 -19.61 7.01 35.25
C ASP A 89 -19.41 8.55 35.08
N PRO A 90 -18.16 9.07 34.95
CA PRO A 90 -17.97 10.48 34.64
C PRO A 90 -18.52 10.80 33.23
N PRO A 91 -18.85 12.06 32.92
CA PRO A 91 -19.39 12.45 31.63
C PRO A 91 -18.42 12.20 30.44
N VAL A 92 -17.15 11.93 30.73
CA VAL A 92 -16.15 11.42 29.79
C VAL A 92 -15.57 10.13 30.40
N ALA A 93 -16.24 9.01 30.19
CA ALA A 93 -15.86 7.74 30.79
C ALA A 93 -14.73 7.06 29.98
N ILE A 94 -13.56 6.91 30.59
CA ILE A 94 -12.47 6.05 30.09
C ILE A 94 -12.40 4.84 31.01
N ARG A 95 -12.26 3.63 30.48
CA ARG A 95 -12.17 2.40 31.30
C ARG A 95 -11.03 2.43 32.32
N SER A 96 -9.94 3.14 31.99
CA SER A 96 -8.81 3.42 32.88
C SER A 96 -9.20 4.20 34.15
N SER A 97 -10.31 4.96 34.15
CA SER A 97 -10.77 5.69 35.33
C SER A 97 -11.05 4.78 36.52
N ARG A 98 -11.65 3.61 36.30
CA ARG A 98 -11.90 2.62 37.35
C ARG A 98 -10.58 2.04 37.87
N GLU A 99 -9.62 1.76 37.00
CA GLU A 99 -8.28 1.27 37.37
C GLU A 99 -7.55 2.31 38.24
N VAL A 100 -7.56 3.58 37.83
CA VAL A 100 -7.01 4.71 38.60
C VAL A 100 -7.71 4.85 39.94
N LEU A 101 -9.05 4.79 39.98
CA LEU A 101 -9.81 4.84 41.23
C LEU A 101 -9.46 3.67 42.15
N PHE A 102 -9.30 2.45 41.63
CA PHE A 102 -8.89 1.29 42.42
C PHE A 102 -7.47 1.41 43.00
N ASP A 103 -6.53 1.92 42.21
CA ASP A 103 -5.13 2.08 42.64
C ASP A 103 -4.98 3.28 43.61
N GLN A 104 -5.60 4.42 43.32
CA GLN A 104 -5.48 5.65 44.13
C GLN A 104 -6.31 5.62 45.43
N THR A 105 -7.40 4.83 45.48
CA THR A 105 -8.10 4.57 46.74
C THR A 105 -7.39 3.52 47.60
N HIS A 106 -6.26 2.99 47.14
CA HIS A 106 -5.48 1.94 47.80
C HIS A 106 -6.31 0.70 48.14
N PHE A 107 -7.34 0.39 47.35
CA PHE A 107 -8.24 -0.73 47.62
C PHE A 107 -7.49 -2.06 47.73
N ARG A 108 -6.47 -2.28 46.88
CA ARG A 108 -5.62 -3.48 46.93
C ARG A 108 -4.83 -3.57 48.24
N LEU A 109 -4.18 -2.48 48.64
CA LEU A 109 -3.43 -2.41 49.90
C LEU A 109 -4.36 -2.66 51.08
N LEU A 110 -5.54 -2.04 51.09
CA LEU A 110 -6.56 -2.25 52.12
C LEU A 110 -7.02 -3.70 52.18
N LEU A 111 -7.25 -4.34 51.02
CA LEU A 111 -7.65 -5.74 50.94
C LEU A 111 -6.60 -6.67 51.54
N PHE A 112 -5.33 -6.53 51.13
CA PHE A 112 -4.25 -7.36 51.65
C PHE A 112 -3.96 -7.09 53.13
N TYR A 113 -3.99 -5.82 53.56
CA TYR A 113 -3.75 -5.45 54.94
C TYR A 113 -4.87 -5.94 55.86
N ALA A 114 -6.13 -5.68 55.54
CA ALA A 114 -7.27 -6.14 56.34
C ALA A 114 -7.36 -7.68 56.36
N GLY A 115 -7.11 -8.34 55.21
CA GLY A 115 -7.07 -9.79 55.11
C GLY A 115 -5.96 -10.41 55.96
N GLY A 116 -4.72 -9.93 55.81
CA GLY A 116 -3.58 -10.37 56.60
C GLY A 116 -3.79 -10.11 58.10
N SER A 117 -4.33 -8.95 58.43
CA SER A 117 -4.67 -8.54 59.79
C SER A 117 -5.72 -9.45 60.44
N ASN A 118 -6.78 -9.83 59.70
CA ASN A 118 -7.79 -10.77 60.19
C ASN A 118 -7.20 -12.17 60.42
N VAL A 119 -6.31 -12.64 59.52
CA VAL A 119 -5.63 -13.93 59.67
C VAL A 119 -4.69 -13.90 60.89
N THR A 120 -3.91 -12.84 61.07
CA THR A 120 -3.02 -12.66 62.23
C THR A 120 -3.81 -12.62 63.53
N LEU A 121 -4.91 -11.86 63.58
CA LEU A 121 -5.78 -11.81 64.75
C LEU A 121 -6.35 -13.18 65.11
N GLY A 122 -6.87 -13.93 64.13
CA GLY A 122 -7.41 -15.28 64.35
C GLY A 122 -6.34 -16.28 64.80
N LEU A 123 -5.12 -16.18 64.27
CA LEU A 123 -4.01 -17.04 64.68
C LEU A 123 -3.54 -16.73 66.11
N VAL A 124 -3.41 -15.45 66.45
CA VAL A 124 -2.99 -15.02 67.79
C VAL A 124 -4.07 -15.31 68.83
N SER A 125 -5.35 -15.09 68.51
CA SER A 125 -6.47 -15.38 69.42
C SER A 125 -6.59 -16.86 69.76
N THR A 126 -6.31 -17.74 68.79
CA THR A 126 -6.44 -19.19 68.96
C THR A 126 -5.21 -19.80 69.65
N TRP A 127 -4.00 -19.36 69.26
CA TRP A 127 -2.77 -20.07 69.62
C TRP A 127 -1.83 -19.27 70.54
N LEU A 128 -1.90 -17.93 70.60
CA LEU A 128 -0.88 -17.07 71.22
C LEU A 128 -1.47 -16.03 72.19
N GLN A 129 -2.42 -16.44 73.02
CA GLN A 129 -3.08 -15.58 73.99
C GLN A 129 -2.07 -15.02 75.01
N SER A 130 -1.88 -13.70 74.99
CA SER A 130 -1.01 -12.96 75.93
C SER A 130 -1.40 -11.48 75.94
N ASP A 131 -1.27 -10.79 77.08
CA ASP A 131 -1.66 -9.36 77.22
C ASP A 131 -0.90 -8.46 76.24
N GLY A 132 0.41 -8.69 76.09
CA GLY A 132 1.24 -7.98 75.11
C GLY A 132 0.84 -8.27 73.66
N GLY A 133 0.46 -9.52 73.36
CA GLY A 133 -0.06 -9.91 72.05
C GLY A 133 -1.40 -9.24 71.72
N VAL A 134 -2.29 -9.10 72.71
CA VAL A 134 -3.57 -8.37 72.56
C VAL A 134 -3.31 -6.91 72.17
N LEU A 135 -2.46 -6.21 72.92
CA LEU A 135 -2.17 -4.79 72.68
C LEU A 135 -1.51 -4.58 71.30
N LEU A 136 -0.52 -5.41 70.96
CA LEU A 136 0.20 -5.35 69.69
C LEU A 136 -0.74 -5.62 68.51
N CYS A 137 -1.59 -6.66 68.59
CA CYS A 137 -2.56 -6.91 67.54
C CYS A 137 -3.65 -5.83 67.51
N PHE A 138 -4.11 -5.31 68.64
CA PHE A 138 -5.10 -4.23 68.63
C PHE A 138 -4.58 -2.97 67.91
N ILE A 139 -3.34 -2.54 68.19
CA ILE A 139 -2.75 -1.36 67.54
C ILE A 139 -2.48 -1.61 66.05
N PHE A 140 -1.76 -2.68 65.71
CA PHE A 140 -1.30 -2.90 64.34
C PHE A 140 -2.33 -3.58 63.46
N CYS A 141 -3.20 -4.44 63.99
CA CYS A 141 -4.23 -5.11 63.21
C CYS A 141 -5.52 -4.29 63.19
N PHE A 142 -6.07 -3.94 64.35
CA PHE A 142 -7.37 -3.27 64.42
C PHE A 142 -7.31 -1.78 64.09
N VAL A 143 -6.53 -0.99 64.84
CA VAL A 143 -6.42 0.46 64.64
C VAL A 143 -5.77 0.76 63.29
N GLY A 144 -4.73 0.01 62.91
CA GLY A 144 -4.10 0.10 61.59
C GLY A 144 -5.11 -0.09 60.44
N THR A 145 -5.98 -1.10 60.53
CA THR A 145 -7.00 -1.37 59.50
C THR A 145 -8.04 -0.25 59.45
N LEU A 146 -8.54 0.23 60.61
CA LEU A 146 -9.48 1.35 60.66
C LEU A 146 -8.90 2.64 60.06
N ALA A 147 -7.64 2.96 60.36
CA ALA A 147 -6.97 4.12 59.81
C ALA A 147 -6.84 4.02 58.27
N LEU A 148 -6.48 2.84 57.76
CA LEU A 148 -6.37 2.60 56.33
C LEU A 148 -7.73 2.66 55.61
N ILE A 149 -8.80 2.15 56.24
CA ILE A 149 -10.18 2.32 55.74
C ILE A 149 -10.52 3.80 55.65
N GLY A 150 -10.33 4.55 56.74
CA GLY A 150 -10.62 5.98 56.77
C GLY A 150 -9.84 6.76 55.71
N PHE A 151 -8.56 6.46 55.53
CA PHE A 151 -7.73 7.06 54.49
C PHE A 151 -8.25 6.75 53.07
N SER A 152 -8.63 5.50 52.81
CA SER A 152 -9.16 5.05 51.52
C SER A 152 -10.47 5.77 51.17
N TYR A 153 -11.36 5.96 52.14
CA TYR A 153 -12.61 6.70 51.96
C TYR A 153 -12.40 8.20 51.75
N VAL A 154 -11.45 8.82 52.47
CA VAL A 154 -11.11 10.24 52.25
C VAL A 154 -10.57 10.45 50.83
N GLN A 155 -9.74 9.54 50.34
CA GLN A 155 -9.25 9.62 48.96
C GLN A 155 -10.39 9.40 47.95
N ALA A 156 -11.25 8.40 48.15
CA ALA A 156 -12.40 8.17 47.30
C ALA A 156 -13.35 9.39 47.24
N ALA A 157 -13.61 10.02 48.39
CA ALA A 157 -14.43 11.22 48.48
C ALA A 157 -13.78 12.42 47.77
N ARG A 158 -12.45 12.56 47.81
CA ARG A 158 -11.75 13.61 47.06
C ARG A 158 -11.89 13.42 45.55
N PHE A 159 -11.79 12.19 45.04
CA PHE A 159 -12.02 11.92 43.61
C PHE A 159 -13.46 12.14 43.19
N PHE A 160 -14.42 11.85 44.08
CA PHE A 160 -15.84 12.11 43.83
C PHE A 160 -16.21 13.61 43.85
N LEU A 161 -15.47 14.42 44.62
CA LEU A 161 -15.70 15.86 44.70
C LEU A 161 -14.94 16.67 43.64
N ASP A 162 -13.97 16.06 42.97
CA ASP A 162 -13.08 16.70 41.99
C ASP A 162 -12.96 15.82 40.73
N ASP A 163 -14.04 15.81 39.94
CA ASP A 163 -14.15 15.08 38.66
C ASP A 163 -13.00 15.39 37.68
N HIS A 164 -12.43 16.60 37.76
CA HIS A 164 -11.31 17.02 36.92
C HIS A 164 -10.08 16.17 37.18
N ARG A 165 -9.76 15.95 38.46
CA ARG A 165 -8.57 15.19 38.86
C ARG A 165 -8.67 13.71 38.49
N ALA A 166 -9.87 13.13 38.60
CA ALA A 166 -10.11 11.75 38.17
C ALA A 166 -9.91 11.60 36.65
N THR A 167 -10.41 12.56 35.89
CA THR A 167 -10.31 12.58 34.42
C THR A 167 -8.87 12.77 33.95
N ASP A 168 -8.14 13.72 34.53
CA ASP A 168 -6.73 13.97 34.18
C ASP A 168 -5.84 12.76 34.48
N GLN A 169 -6.04 12.07 35.61
CA GLN A 169 -5.27 10.85 35.92
C GLN A 169 -5.68 9.66 35.04
N ALA A 170 -6.97 9.51 34.72
CA ALA A 170 -7.43 8.48 33.78
C ALA A 170 -6.84 8.72 32.37
N LEU A 171 -6.71 9.99 31.99
CA LEU A 171 -6.06 10.43 30.77
C LEU A 171 -4.56 10.16 30.79
N GLU A 172 -3.85 10.45 31.88
CA GLU A 172 -2.42 10.10 32.02
C GLU A 172 -2.19 8.61 31.81
N VAL A 173 -3.04 7.76 32.42
CA VAL A 173 -2.98 6.31 32.21
C VAL A 173 -3.28 5.91 30.76
N LEU A 174 -4.28 6.54 30.12
CA LEU A 174 -4.57 6.29 28.71
C LEU A 174 -3.40 6.75 27.82
N LEU A 175 -2.79 7.89 28.12
CA LEU A 175 -1.62 8.41 27.42
C LEU A 175 -0.43 7.47 27.57
N ASP A 176 -0.17 6.94 28.76
CA ASP A 176 0.89 5.97 28.99
C ASP A 176 0.62 4.65 28.27
N LYS A 177 -0.63 4.15 28.31
CA LYS A 177 -1.04 2.98 27.53
C LYS A 177 -0.90 3.21 26.02
N LEU A 178 -1.22 4.41 25.54
CA LEU A 178 -1.06 4.80 24.14
C LEU A 178 0.43 4.88 23.76
N LYS A 179 1.28 5.51 24.59
CA LYS A 179 2.74 5.56 24.38
C LYS A 179 3.34 4.16 24.30
N ASP A 180 2.96 3.29 25.22
CA ASP A 180 3.35 1.89 25.21
C ASP A 180 2.86 1.17 23.95
N GLY A 181 1.60 1.41 23.55
CA GLY A 181 1.02 0.84 22.34
C GLY A 181 1.70 1.30 21.06
N ILE A 182 2.10 2.57 20.95
CA ILE A 182 2.85 3.12 19.81
C ILE A 182 4.23 2.47 19.75
N ARG A 183 4.93 2.37 20.89
CA ARG A 183 6.24 1.70 20.97
C ARG A 183 6.14 0.22 20.60
N GLU A 184 5.07 -0.46 21.02
CA GLU A 184 4.77 -1.84 20.61
C GLU A 184 4.52 -1.93 19.10
N GLN A 185 3.80 -0.96 18.50
CA GLN A 185 3.59 -0.93 17.05
C GLN A 185 4.85 -0.63 16.26
N GLN A 186 5.70 0.29 16.73
CA GLN A 186 6.99 0.61 16.11
C GLN A 186 7.93 -0.61 16.16
N SER A 187 8.10 -1.20 17.33
CA SER A 187 8.90 -2.43 17.47
C SER A 187 8.33 -3.59 16.66
N ALA A 188 7.01 -3.72 16.56
CA ALA A 188 6.39 -4.71 15.69
C ALA A 188 6.61 -4.42 14.20
N ALA A 189 6.63 -3.15 13.77
CA ALA A 189 6.90 -2.77 12.39
C ALA A 189 8.34 -3.11 11.99
N GLU A 190 9.32 -2.75 12.82
CA GLU A 190 10.73 -3.12 12.65
C GLU A 190 10.91 -4.65 12.60
N ALA A 191 10.31 -5.35 13.56
CA ALA A 191 10.37 -6.80 13.63
C ALA A 191 9.68 -7.48 12.43
N ASN A 192 8.61 -6.87 11.91
CA ASN A 192 7.95 -7.30 10.68
C ASN A 192 8.81 -7.05 9.43
N GLN A 193 9.58 -5.96 9.39
CA GLN A 193 10.52 -5.70 8.31
C GLN A 193 11.62 -6.77 8.30
N LEU A 194 12.22 -7.06 9.46
CA LEU A 194 13.18 -8.16 9.62
C LEU A 194 12.57 -9.52 9.23
N LEU A 195 11.30 -9.74 9.56
CA LEU A 195 10.58 -10.95 9.14
C LEU A 195 10.43 -11.03 7.62
N ALA A 196 10.15 -9.91 6.94
CA ALA A 196 10.05 -9.85 5.48
C ALA A 196 11.42 -10.05 4.80
N GLU A 197 12.50 -9.50 5.35
CA GLU A 197 13.87 -9.72 4.88
C GLU A 197 14.30 -11.18 5.06
N ARG A 198 13.96 -11.81 6.18
CA ARG A 198 14.26 -13.23 6.44
C ARG A 198 13.40 -14.18 5.59
N PHE A 199 12.24 -13.74 5.09
CA PHE A 199 11.28 -14.53 4.30
C PHE A 199 10.75 -13.76 3.07
N PRO A 200 11.60 -13.54 2.05
CA PRO A 200 11.24 -12.76 0.88
C PRO A 200 10.14 -13.43 0.05
N SER A 201 9.43 -12.64 -0.76
CA SER A 201 8.33 -13.09 -1.62
C SER A 201 8.74 -14.15 -2.66
N SER A 202 10.02 -14.24 -3.00
CA SER A 202 10.59 -15.26 -3.90
C SER A 202 10.95 -16.58 -3.20
N GLY A 203 11.02 -16.61 -1.87
CA GLY A 203 11.45 -17.78 -1.09
C GLY A 203 10.47 -18.96 -1.05
N LEU A 204 10.90 -20.08 -0.50
CA LEU A 204 10.04 -21.25 -0.22
C LEU A 204 9.05 -20.99 0.93
N VAL A 205 9.46 -20.14 1.87
CA VAL A 205 8.61 -19.54 2.90
C VAL A 205 8.42 -18.08 2.54
N ARG A 206 7.18 -17.64 2.34
CA ARG A 206 6.84 -16.31 1.83
C ARG A 206 5.97 -15.57 2.82
N ARG A 207 6.23 -14.28 3.01
CA ARG A 207 5.25 -13.38 3.63
C ARG A 207 4.37 -12.76 2.55
N LEU A 208 3.06 -12.96 2.62
CA LEU A 208 2.08 -12.33 1.73
C LEU A 208 1.03 -11.58 2.55
N ARG A 209 0.76 -10.33 2.19
CA ARG A 209 -0.40 -9.60 2.71
C ARG A 209 -1.63 -10.06 1.92
N GLY A 210 -2.50 -10.82 2.56
CA GLY A 210 -3.79 -11.26 1.99
C GLY A 210 -3.93 -12.78 1.85
N LYS A 211 -5.06 -13.23 1.28
CA LYS A 211 -5.30 -14.65 1.02
C LYS A 211 -4.42 -15.12 -0.14
N PRO A 212 -3.64 -16.19 0.03
CA PRO A 212 -2.83 -16.72 -1.07
C PRO A 212 -3.74 -17.32 -2.16
N ALA A 213 -3.37 -17.12 -3.42
CA ALA A 213 -4.02 -17.72 -4.58
C ALA A 213 -3.22 -18.94 -5.06
N GLY A 214 -3.91 -20.06 -5.27
CA GLY A 214 -3.29 -21.28 -5.77
C GLY A 214 -4.30 -22.41 -5.98
N PRO A 215 -3.91 -23.46 -6.72
CA PRO A 215 -4.80 -24.58 -7.06
C PRO A 215 -5.27 -25.34 -5.83
N VAL A 216 -4.41 -25.54 -4.83
CA VAL A 216 -4.78 -26.04 -3.51
C VAL A 216 -4.11 -25.18 -2.43
N VAL A 217 -4.94 -24.60 -1.56
CA VAL A 217 -4.51 -23.78 -0.42
C VAL A 217 -4.96 -24.46 0.86
N ILE A 218 -4.01 -24.90 1.67
CA ILE A 218 -4.29 -25.65 2.90
C ILE A 218 -3.99 -24.77 4.12
N PRO A 219 -4.99 -24.46 4.95
CA PRO A 219 -4.76 -23.74 6.19
C PRO A 219 -3.97 -24.60 7.18
N LEU A 220 -2.88 -24.05 7.69
CA LEU A 220 -2.05 -24.62 8.76
C LEU A 220 -2.00 -23.66 9.94
N VAL A 221 -2.12 -24.21 11.13
CA VAL A 221 -2.17 -23.50 12.41
C VAL A 221 -3.34 -22.52 12.45
N SER A 222 -4.55 -23.07 12.54
CA SER A 222 -5.74 -22.27 12.81
C SER A 222 -5.80 -21.85 14.27
N SER A 223 -6.14 -20.58 14.50
CA SER A 223 -6.35 -20.06 15.85
C SER A 223 -7.76 -20.41 16.35
N ALA A 224 -7.84 -20.96 17.56
CA ALA A 224 -9.11 -21.30 18.22
C ALA A 224 -9.90 -20.05 18.71
N GLY A 225 -9.25 -18.88 18.75
CA GLY A 225 -9.84 -17.58 19.13
C GLY A 225 -9.03 -16.40 18.59
N GLY A 226 -9.46 -15.16 18.83
CA GLY A 226 -8.69 -13.96 18.50
C GLY A 226 -7.37 -13.92 19.26
N LYS A 227 -6.27 -14.35 18.65
CA LYS A 227 -4.93 -14.36 19.26
C LYS A 227 -4.00 -13.42 18.53
N ARG A 228 -3.17 -12.68 19.27
CA ARG A 228 -2.13 -11.80 18.72
C ARG A 228 -0.84 -12.59 18.54
N VAL A 229 -0.16 -12.38 17.41
CA VAL A 229 1.17 -12.95 17.17
C VAL A 229 2.23 -12.10 17.85
N THR A 230 3.00 -12.69 18.78
CA THR A 230 4.01 -11.95 19.56
C THR A 230 5.45 -12.30 19.20
N GLY A 231 5.66 -13.38 18.45
CA GLY A 231 6.99 -13.83 18.08
C GLY A 231 6.97 -14.93 17.02
N PHE A 232 8.03 -14.97 16.22
CA PHE A 232 8.35 -16.10 15.35
C PHE A 232 9.76 -16.59 15.69
N ASP A 233 9.95 -17.92 15.68
CA ASP A 233 11.29 -18.52 15.64
C ASP A 233 11.66 -18.78 14.17
N PRO A 234 12.45 -17.89 13.54
CA PRO A 234 12.77 -18.00 12.12
C PRO A 234 13.61 -19.23 11.79
N VAL A 235 14.46 -19.69 12.71
CA VAL A 235 15.33 -20.85 12.51
C VAL A 235 14.51 -22.13 12.55
N ALA A 236 13.67 -22.30 13.58
CA ALA A 236 12.76 -23.43 13.66
C ALA A 236 11.75 -23.43 12.52
N LEU A 237 11.20 -22.25 12.15
CA LEU A 237 10.25 -22.14 11.05
C LEU A 237 10.87 -22.58 9.71
N ARG A 238 12.11 -22.15 9.41
CA ARG A 238 12.85 -22.61 8.21
C ARG A 238 13.07 -24.12 8.24
N GLY A 239 13.48 -24.68 9.38
CA GLY A 239 13.69 -26.12 9.53
C GLY A 239 12.42 -26.94 9.32
N VAL A 240 11.32 -26.52 9.94
CA VAL A 240 10.01 -27.19 9.81
C VAL A 240 9.47 -27.05 8.39
N ALA A 241 9.56 -25.86 7.78
CA ALA A 241 9.13 -25.64 6.41
C ALA A 241 9.95 -26.45 5.40
N ALA A 242 11.28 -26.49 5.53
CA ALA A 242 12.14 -27.29 4.66
C ALA A 242 11.82 -28.79 4.77
N SER A 243 11.59 -29.29 5.99
CA SER A 243 11.17 -30.68 6.22
C SER A 243 9.80 -30.97 5.58
N LEU A 244 8.81 -30.09 5.78
CA LEU A 244 7.47 -30.22 5.20
C LEU A 244 7.53 -30.25 3.68
N LEU A 245 8.22 -29.29 3.06
CA LEU A 245 8.32 -29.18 1.61
C LEU A 245 9.09 -30.35 0.98
N ARG A 246 10.14 -30.86 1.63
CA ARG A 246 10.81 -32.11 1.20
C ARG A 246 9.89 -33.32 1.28
N SER A 247 9.19 -33.53 2.40
CA SER A 247 8.28 -34.67 2.55
C SER A 247 7.12 -34.67 1.53
N VAL A 248 6.68 -33.48 1.08
CA VAL A 248 5.69 -33.34 0.00
C VAL A 248 6.31 -33.64 -1.36
N ARG A 249 7.57 -33.26 -1.60
CA ARG A 249 8.30 -33.53 -2.84
C ARG A 249 8.68 -35.01 -3.01
N ASP A 250 9.20 -35.64 -1.95
CA ASP A 250 9.71 -37.02 -1.98
C ASP A 250 8.58 -38.03 -2.22
N ARG A 251 7.41 -37.83 -1.59
CA ARG A 251 6.22 -38.66 -1.81
C ARG A 251 5.57 -38.48 -3.18
N ARG A 252 5.76 -37.31 -3.81
CA ARG A 252 5.33 -37.09 -5.18
C ARG A 252 6.14 -37.97 -6.12
N PHE A 253 7.45 -38.07 -5.90
CA PHE A 253 8.34 -38.95 -6.65
C PHE A 253 7.99 -40.44 -6.49
N GLU A 254 7.56 -40.88 -5.30
CA GLU A 254 7.08 -42.26 -5.08
C GLU A 254 5.73 -42.52 -5.77
N ALA A 255 4.82 -41.55 -5.83
CA ALA A 255 3.51 -41.71 -6.48
C ALA A 255 3.56 -41.64 -8.01
N THR A 256 4.50 -40.89 -8.61
CA THR A 256 4.68 -40.85 -10.07
C THR A 256 5.61 -41.94 -10.63
N GLN A 257 6.31 -42.72 -9.81
CA GLN A 257 7.07 -43.88 -10.29
C GLN A 257 6.19 -45.04 -10.80
N ASP A 258 4.90 -45.06 -10.43
CA ASP A 258 3.93 -46.07 -10.91
C ASP A 258 3.06 -45.61 -12.10
N ALA A 259 3.24 -44.38 -12.62
CA ALA A 259 2.46 -43.87 -13.74
C ALA A 259 3.35 -43.25 -14.83
N SER A 260 3.56 -44.00 -15.92
CA SER A 260 4.33 -43.59 -17.11
C SER A 260 3.59 -42.57 -17.98
N THR A 261 3.21 -41.41 -17.43
CA THR A 261 2.63 -40.32 -18.22
C THR A 261 3.42 -39.03 -18.03
N LYS A 262 3.78 -38.42 -19.16
CA LYS A 262 4.62 -37.23 -19.26
C LYS A 262 4.10 -36.11 -18.32
N PRO A 263 4.98 -35.47 -17.53
CA PRO A 263 4.57 -34.36 -16.68
C PRO A 263 4.16 -33.16 -17.54
N SER A 264 2.90 -32.74 -17.40
CA SER A 264 2.38 -31.49 -17.99
C SER A 264 3.04 -30.27 -17.35
N ASP A 265 3.41 -29.27 -18.17
CA ASP A 265 4.02 -28.00 -17.77
C ASP A 265 3.16 -27.15 -16.78
N ALA A 266 1.92 -27.54 -16.50
CA ALA A 266 1.10 -26.94 -15.44
C ALA A 266 1.66 -27.22 -14.01
N LEU A 267 2.65 -28.10 -13.87
CA LEU A 267 3.22 -28.57 -12.60
C LEU A 267 4.40 -27.74 -12.05
N SER A 268 4.79 -26.67 -12.74
CA SER A 268 6.00 -25.88 -12.44
C SER A 268 5.98 -25.07 -11.13
N LYS A 269 4.81 -24.83 -10.50
CA LYS A 269 4.78 -24.03 -9.26
C LYS A 269 5.26 -24.86 -8.05
N PRO A 270 6.43 -24.53 -7.44
CA PRO A 270 6.92 -25.24 -6.28
C PRO A 270 5.95 -25.07 -5.10
N ALA A 271 5.81 -26.10 -4.28
CA ALA A 271 5.06 -26.00 -3.04
C ALA A 271 5.68 -24.90 -2.15
N THR A 272 4.86 -24.01 -1.60
CA THR A 272 5.33 -22.89 -0.76
C THR A 272 4.52 -22.77 0.52
N LEU A 273 5.19 -22.34 1.59
CA LEU A 273 4.55 -22.03 2.87
C LEU A 273 4.39 -20.51 2.98
N VAL A 274 3.18 -20.04 3.14
CA VAL A 274 2.85 -18.61 3.22
C VAL A 274 2.53 -18.23 4.66
N ILE A 275 3.17 -17.18 5.16
CA ILE A 275 2.86 -16.53 6.43
C ILE A 275 1.83 -15.42 6.14
N SER A 276 0.62 -15.56 6.71
CA SER A 276 -0.50 -14.66 6.41
C SER A 276 -0.69 -13.52 7.41
N TYR A 277 -0.08 -13.62 8.59
CA TYR A 277 -0.15 -12.61 9.66
C TYR A 277 1.27 -12.34 10.16
N GLY A 278 1.61 -11.05 10.31
CA GLY A 278 2.85 -10.59 10.91
C GLY A 278 2.80 -10.50 12.43
N LEU A 279 3.87 -9.95 13.01
CA LEU A 279 3.93 -9.62 14.44
C LEU A 279 2.92 -8.51 14.77
N SER A 280 2.29 -8.64 15.94
CA SER A 280 1.18 -7.83 16.44
C SER A 280 -0.15 -7.94 15.67
N ASP A 281 -0.22 -8.72 14.59
CA ASP A 281 -1.49 -9.00 13.91
C ASP A 281 -2.39 -9.91 14.77
N VAL A 282 -3.69 -9.62 14.76
CA VAL A 282 -4.71 -10.46 15.41
C VAL A 282 -5.24 -11.49 14.41
N VAL A 283 -5.04 -12.76 14.73
CA VAL A 283 -5.55 -13.87 13.93
C VAL A 283 -7.03 -14.08 14.29
N PRO A 284 -7.98 -13.88 13.36
CA PRO A 284 -9.39 -14.07 13.62
C PRO A 284 -9.68 -15.54 13.96
N ARG A 285 -10.81 -15.80 14.64
CA ARG A 285 -11.22 -17.18 14.98
C ARG A 285 -11.39 -18.01 13.69
N GLY A 286 -10.72 -19.15 13.63
CA GLY A 286 -10.69 -20.00 12.43
C GLY A 286 -9.73 -19.52 11.33
N GLY A 287 -9.12 -18.34 11.47
CA GLY A 287 -8.04 -17.87 10.61
C GLY A 287 -6.79 -18.73 10.77
N ALA A 288 -6.09 -18.99 9.67
CA ALA A 288 -4.87 -19.78 9.63
C ALA A 288 -3.63 -18.88 9.52
N LEU A 289 -2.67 -19.11 10.43
CA LEU A 289 -1.41 -18.37 10.49
C LEU A 289 -0.51 -18.67 9.29
N PHE A 290 -0.51 -19.93 8.87
CA PHE A 290 0.24 -20.40 7.73
C PHE A 290 -0.70 -20.99 6.68
N HIS A 291 -0.35 -20.84 5.42
CA HIS A 291 -1.03 -21.52 4.33
C HIS A 291 -0.01 -22.29 3.51
N LEU A 292 -0.27 -23.57 3.27
CA LEU A 292 0.54 -24.36 2.36
C LEU A 292 -0.11 -24.31 0.97
N VAL A 293 0.60 -23.76 -0.01
CA VAL A 293 0.14 -23.62 -1.40
C VAL A 293 0.85 -24.65 -2.27
N LEU A 294 0.08 -25.46 -2.96
CA LEU A 294 0.56 -26.65 -3.66
C LEU A 294 -0.42 -27.08 -4.77
N ALA A 295 0.03 -27.95 -5.67
CA ALA A 295 -0.76 -28.43 -6.80
C ALA A 295 -1.86 -29.45 -6.39
N GLU A 296 -1.58 -30.32 -5.42
CA GLU A 296 -2.46 -31.45 -5.04
C GLU A 296 -2.43 -31.75 -3.54
N ALA A 297 -3.58 -31.91 -2.90
CA ALA A 297 -3.68 -32.06 -1.45
C ALA A 297 -2.89 -33.28 -0.88
N PRO A 298 -1.96 -33.07 0.06
CA PRO A 298 -1.20 -34.15 0.69
C PRO A 298 -2.03 -34.88 1.75
N ALA A 299 -1.57 -36.08 2.15
CA ALA A 299 -2.26 -36.93 3.11
C ALA A 299 -2.54 -36.20 4.46
N PRO A 300 -3.76 -36.32 5.03
CA PRO A 300 -4.16 -35.60 6.24
C PRO A 300 -3.28 -35.87 7.47
N LYS A 301 -2.72 -37.09 7.58
CA LYS A 301 -1.82 -37.46 8.70
C LYS A 301 -0.52 -36.66 8.69
N LEU A 302 0.03 -36.37 7.52
CA LEU A 302 1.25 -35.58 7.35
C LEU A 302 1.01 -34.13 7.78
N LEU A 303 -0.11 -33.56 7.34
CA LEU A 303 -0.52 -32.20 7.69
C LEU A 303 -0.68 -32.01 9.20
N ARG A 304 -1.28 -32.98 9.92
CA ARG A 304 -1.43 -32.90 11.39
C ARG A 304 -0.09 -32.84 12.12
N THR A 305 0.90 -33.61 11.70
CA THR A 305 2.24 -33.60 12.31
C THR A 305 2.93 -32.26 12.13
N TYR A 306 2.85 -31.68 10.92
CA TYR A 306 3.47 -30.40 10.63
C TYR A 306 2.68 -29.21 11.20
N ASP A 307 1.35 -29.30 11.32
CA ASP A 307 0.53 -28.32 12.04
C ASP A 307 1.00 -28.15 13.49
N GLN A 308 1.25 -29.27 14.20
CA GLN A 308 1.76 -29.24 15.58
C GLN A 308 3.19 -28.70 15.69
N ARG A 309 4.05 -28.96 14.69
CA ARG A 309 5.43 -28.43 14.67
C ARG A 309 5.44 -26.94 14.38
N LEU A 310 4.67 -26.48 13.39
CA LEU A 310 4.51 -25.05 13.06
C LEU A 310 3.91 -24.25 14.22
N ARG A 311 2.98 -24.85 14.99
CA ARG A 311 2.46 -24.24 16.24
C ARG A 311 3.56 -23.89 17.25
N ARG A 312 4.67 -24.62 17.28
CA ARG A 312 5.81 -24.36 18.19
C ARG A 312 6.73 -23.24 17.69
N CYS A 313 6.65 -22.89 16.40
CA CYS A 313 7.45 -21.84 15.78
C CYS A 313 6.83 -20.44 15.94
N VAL A 314 5.63 -20.34 16.52
CA VAL A 314 4.91 -19.08 16.69
C VAL A 314 4.50 -18.90 18.13
N ARG A 315 4.72 -17.71 18.68
CA ARG A 315 4.20 -17.30 19.98
C ARG A 315 2.90 -16.53 19.78
N LEU A 316 1.85 -16.98 20.47
CA LEU A 316 0.51 -16.39 20.41
C LEU A 316 0.09 -15.96 21.81
N ALA A 317 -0.22 -14.67 21.97
CA ALA A 317 -0.81 -14.11 23.18
C ALA A 317 -2.32 -13.90 23.00
N ALA A 318 -3.02 -13.70 24.11
CA ALA A 318 -4.37 -13.16 24.05
C ALA A 318 -4.32 -11.78 23.38
N ALA A 319 -5.25 -11.50 22.46
CA ALA A 319 -5.38 -10.17 21.89
C ALA A 319 -6.03 -9.26 22.94
N GLU A 320 -5.22 -8.64 23.80
CA GLU A 320 -5.70 -7.59 24.69
C GLU A 320 -5.69 -6.25 23.93
N GLY A 321 -6.88 -5.83 23.49
CA GLY A 321 -7.11 -4.55 22.80
C GLY A 321 -7.30 -3.38 23.75
N GLN A 322 -6.52 -3.31 24.85
CA GLN A 322 -6.81 -2.37 25.95
C GLN A 322 -6.92 -0.91 25.47
N VAL A 323 -6.07 -0.46 24.52
CA VAL A 323 -6.11 0.90 23.98
C VAL A 323 -7.24 1.10 22.97
N GLU A 324 -7.48 0.16 22.06
CA GLU A 324 -8.57 0.28 21.07
C GLU A 324 -9.94 0.30 21.75
N ASP A 325 -10.15 -0.56 22.74
CA ASP A 325 -11.37 -0.60 23.55
C ASP A 325 -11.56 0.70 24.34
N GLU A 326 -10.48 1.28 24.88
CA GLU A 326 -10.51 2.57 25.59
C GLU A 326 -10.85 3.73 24.64
N LEU A 327 -10.28 3.75 23.43
CA LEU A 327 -10.60 4.75 22.40
C LEU A 327 -12.04 4.63 21.89
N VAL A 328 -12.58 3.41 21.80
CA VAL A 328 -14.00 3.17 21.48
C VAL A 328 -14.89 3.66 22.61
N THR A 329 -14.56 3.35 23.86
CA THR A 329 -15.32 3.82 25.04
C THR A 329 -15.34 5.35 25.12
N LEU A 330 -14.19 6.00 24.88
CA LEU A 330 -14.08 7.46 24.81
C LEU A 330 -14.97 8.03 23.71
N LYS A 331 -14.94 7.43 22.51
CA LYS A 331 -15.81 7.84 21.40
C LYS A 331 -17.28 7.74 21.78
N ASP A 332 -17.70 6.59 22.29
CA ASP A 332 -19.11 6.34 22.62
C ASP A 332 -19.60 7.30 23.73
N SER A 333 -18.76 7.58 24.74
CA SER A 333 -19.05 8.59 25.75
C SER A 333 -19.28 9.99 25.15
N LEU A 334 -18.46 10.38 24.16
CA LEU A 334 -18.59 11.69 23.52
C LEU A 334 -19.77 11.77 22.56
N LEU A 335 -20.12 10.67 21.89
CA LEU A 335 -21.34 10.57 21.11
C LEU A 335 -22.58 10.71 22.00
N VAL A 336 -22.59 10.07 23.17
CA VAL A 336 -23.66 10.23 24.17
C VAL A 336 -23.71 11.66 24.68
N ALA A 337 -22.56 12.29 24.97
CA ALA A 337 -22.50 13.69 25.40
C ALA A 337 -23.06 14.65 24.33
N ALA A 338 -22.67 14.46 23.08
CA ALA A 338 -23.18 15.24 21.95
C ALA A 338 -24.69 15.05 21.75
N GLN A 339 -25.21 13.83 21.91
CA GLN A 339 -26.64 13.54 21.84
C GLN A 339 -27.42 14.14 23.02
N ALA A 340 -26.82 14.15 24.22
CA ALA A 340 -27.43 14.66 25.44
C ALA A 340 -27.37 16.19 25.58
N GLY A 341 -26.64 16.89 24.71
CA GLY A 341 -26.51 18.35 24.80
C GLY A 341 -25.45 18.84 25.79
N THR A 342 -24.58 17.96 26.31
CA THR A 342 -23.62 18.29 27.37
C THR A 342 -22.32 18.87 26.79
N THR A 343 -22.38 20.12 26.34
CA THR A 343 -21.28 20.82 25.63
C THR A 343 -19.95 20.79 26.37
N GLY A 344 -19.93 21.03 27.68
CA GLY A 344 -18.68 21.00 28.46
C GLY A 344 -18.05 19.62 28.59
N ALA A 345 -18.84 18.54 28.51
CA ALA A 345 -18.30 17.17 28.49
C ALA A 345 -17.68 16.86 27.12
N LEU A 346 -18.34 17.30 26.06
CA LEU A 346 -17.84 17.17 24.70
C LEU A 346 -16.53 17.94 24.50
N GLU A 347 -16.47 19.21 24.92
CA GLU A 347 -15.26 20.05 24.88
C GLU A 347 -14.07 19.35 25.55
N ARG A 348 -14.26 18.89 26.80
CA ARG A 348 -13.20 18.16 27.53
C ARG A 348 -12.74 16.89 26.82
N GLY A 349 -13.64 16.14 26.20
CA GLY A 349 -13.23 14.94 25.46
C GLY A 349 -12.56 15.25 24.11
N LEU A 350 -12.88 16.38 23.48
CA LEU A 350 -12.14 16.88 22.33
C LEU A 350 -10.72 17.33 22.73
N ASP A 351 -10.55 17.96 23.89
CA ASP A 351 -9.24 18.27 24.47
C ASP A 351 -8.42 17.00 24.75
N VAL A 352 -9.09 15.92 25.19
CA VAL A 352 -8.45 14.60 25.34
C VAL A 352 -7.91 14.11 23.99
N TYR A 353 -8.69 14.19 22.91
CA TYR A 353 -8.21 13.85 21.57
C TYR A 353 -7.04 14.73 21.14
N GLU A 354 -7.08 16.03 21.42
CA GLU A 354 -5.96 16.94 21.16
C GLU A 354 -4.68 16.45 21.84
N ARG A 355 -4.72 16.21 23.16
CA ARG A 355 -3.57 15.70 23.92
C ARG A 355 -3.07 14.35 23.40
N LEU A 356 -3.96 13.43 23.02
CA LEU A 356 -3.58 12.13 22.45
C LEU A 356 -2.87 12.28 21.10
N PHE A 357 -3.37 13.14 20.21
CA PHE A 357 -2.75 13.42 18.93
C PHE A 357 -1.40 14.12 19.09
N THR A 358 -1.31 15.13 19.94
CA THR A 358 -0.04 15.82 20.26
C THR A 358 0.99 14.83 20.81
N GLN A 359 0.59 13.88 21.66
CA GLN A 359 1.48 12.86 22.18
C GLN A 359 2.00 11.91 21.10
N ILE A 360 1.15 11.46 20.16
CA ILE A 360 1.60 10.65 19.02
C ILE A 360 2.64 11.40 18.20
N ILE A 361 2.36 12.67 17.91
CA ILE A 361 3.25 13.54 17.15
C ILE A 361 4.61 13.68 17.85
N GLN A 362 4.61 13.95 19.17
CA GLN A 362 5.84 14.06 19.96
C GLN A 362 6.63 12.75 20.01
N THR A 363 5.98 11.62 20.29
CA THR A 363 6.65 10.31 20.38
C THR A 363 7.29 9.89 19.04
N ARG A 364 6.78 10.36 17.91
CA ARG A 364 7.37 10.10 16.60
C ARG A 364 8.61 10.94 16.33
N ARG A 365 8.63 12.21 16.74
CA ARG A 365 9.77 13.11 16.52
C ARG A 365 11.08 12.55 17.09
N ASP A 366 10.98 11.74 18.14
CA ASP A 366 12.10 11.08 18.80
C ASP A 366 12.52 9.75 18.15
N GLY A 367 11.82 9.30 17.09
CA GLY A 367 12.05 8.02 16.40
C GLY A 367 12.97 8.14 15.16
N PRO A 368 13.62 7.03 14.74
CA PRO A 368 14.63 7.04 13.68
C PRO A 368 14.09 7.25 12.25
N ASP A 369 12.80 7.02 11.99
CA ASP A 369 12.21 7.08 10.64
C ASP A 369 11.30 8.30 10.44
N GLY A 370 11.83 9.30 9.75
CA GLY A 370 11.11 10.46 9.26
C GLY A 370 10.09 10.10 8.15
N SER A 371 8.92 10.73 8.23
CA SER A 371 8.01 11.07 7.11
C SER A 371 7.51 9.95 6.16
N THR A 372 6.70 9.01 6.65
CA THR A 372 5.62 8.43 5.84
C THR A 372 4.28 8.37 6.58
N ARG A 373 3.16 8.58 5.85
CA ARG A 373 1.75 8.37 6.28
C ARG A 373 1.44 6.97 6.83
N ALA A 374 2.26 5.97 6.51
CA ALA A 374 2.13 4.62 7.05
C ALA A 374 2.60 4.52 8.52
N ALA A 375 3.37 5.50 9.00
CA ALA A 375 4.06 5.44 10.28
C ALA A 375 3.20 5.79 11.50
N TYR A 376 2.07 6.51 11.34
CA TYR A 376 1.20 6.84 12.48
C TYR A 376 0.37 5.64 13.00
N GLY A 377 0.46 4.47 12.34
CA GLY A 377 -0.13 3.22 12.83
C GLY A 377 -1.66 3.14 12.71
N SER A 378 -2.26 2.09 13.26
CA SER A 378 -3.72 1.90 13.26
C SER A 378 -4.44 2.84 14.22
N TYR A 379 -3.81 3.20 15.34
CA TYR A 379 -4.39 4.08 16.36
C TYR A 379 -4.71 5.46 15.81
N TRP A 380 -3.78 6.07 15.07
CA TRP A 380 -4.00 7.36 14.45
C TRP A 380 -5.23 7.40 13.55
N ARG A 381 -5.36 6.41 12.65
CA ARG A 381 -6.52 6.32 11.73
C ARG A 381 -7.82 6.08 12.49
N ALA A 382 -7.80 5.25 13.53
CA ALA A 382 -8.96 5.01 14.38
C ALA A 382 -9.39 6.30 15.09
N MET A 383 -8.45 7.04 15.69
CA MET A 383 -8.74 8.31 16.35
C MET A 383 -9.24 9.38 15.38
N GLN A 384 -8.64 9.48 14.18
CA GLN A 384 -9.10 10.43 13.16
C GLN A 384 -10.53 10.14 12.72
N ARG A 385 -10.84 8.85 12.51
CA ARG A 385 -12.21 8.41 12.20
C ARG A 385 -13.18 8.74 13.33
N ASN A 386 -12.80 8.44 14.57
CA ASN A 386 -13.62 8.71 15.75
C ASN A 386 -13.89 10.22 15.89
N LEU A 387 -12.86 11.06 15.75
CA LEU A 387 -12.98 12.50 15.82
C LEU A 387 -13.92 13.06 14.74
N ARG A 388 -13.80 12.56 13.51
CA ARG A 388 -14.70 12.94 12.41
C ARG A 388 -16.16 12.55 12.71
N GLU A 389 -16.38 11.34 13.22
CA GLU A 389 -17.72 10.84 13.60
C GLU A 389 -18.34 11.68 14.73
N ILE A 390 -17.57 11.95 15.79
CA ILE A 390 -17.97 12.81 16.91
C ILE A 390 -18.31 14.20 16.41
N GLY A 391 -17.44 14.79 15.59
CA GLY A 391 -17.63 16.15 15.10
C GLY A 391 -18.88 16.29 14.21
N VAL A 392 -19.14 15.32 13.34
CA VAL A 392 -20.37 15.28 12.53
C VAL A 392 -21.61 15.22 13.42
N VAL A 393 -21.62 14.35 14.44
CA VAL A 393 -22.76 14.23 15.38
C VAL A 393 -22.92 15.48 16.24
N ALA A 394 -21.83 16.09 16.68
CA ALA A 394 -21.85 17.34 17.42
C ALA A 394 -22.48 18.48 16.61
N VAL A 395 -22.06 18.64 15.34
CA VAL A 395 -22.66 19.62 14.43
C VAL A 395 -24.14 19.34 14.21
N ASP A 396 -24.52 18.08 13.94
CA ASP A 396 -25.91 17.69 13.71
C ASP A 396 -26.81 18.01 14.93
N LYS A 397 -26.42 17.54 16.12
CA LYS A 397 -27.23 17.60 17.34
C LYS A 397 -27.18 18.93 18.08
N LEU A 398 -26.02 19.60 18.12
CA LEU A 398 -25.83 20.82 18.91
C LEU A 398 -25.93 22.10 18.08
N GLY A 399 -26.07 22.00 16.75
CA GLY A 399 -26.17 23.17 15.88
C GLY A 399 -24.93 24.05 15.94
N SER A 400 -25.11 25.36 16.07
CA SER A 400 -24.02 26.35 16.09
C SER A 400 -23.00 26.08 17.19
N THR A 401 -23.42 25.65 18.37
CA THR A 401 -22.51 25.35 19.48
C THR A 401 -21.61 24.16 19.15
N GLY A 402 -22.16 23.14 18.48
CA GLY A 402 -21.38 22.00 17.98
C GLY A 402 -20.33 22.44 16.96
N VAL A 403 -20.70 23.36 16.06
CA VAL A 403 -19.79 23.92 15.05
C VAL A 403 -18.63 24.67 15.70
N THR A 404 -18.89 25.51 16.69
CA THR A 404 -17.85 26.22 17.44
C THR A 404 -16.86 25.24 18.06
N LEU A 405 -17.35 24.25 18.81
CA LEU A 405 -16.50 23.26 19.49
C LEU A 405 -15.61 22.47 18.52
N VAL A 406 -16.16 21.96 17.41
CA VAL A 406 -15.39 21.13 16.47
C VAL A 406 -14.43 21.97 15.63
N ALA A 407 -14.78 23.22 15.34
CA ALA A 407 -13.91 24.15 14.61
C ALA A 407 -12.72 24.59 15.48
N ASP A 408 -12.96 24.88 16.76
CA ASP A 408 -11.91 25.25 17.71
C ASP A 408 -10.95 24.06 17.95
N ASN A 409 -11.49 22.85 18.08
CA ASN A 409 -10.67 21.64 18.18
C ASN A 409 -9.85 21.36 16.90
N ALA A 410 -10.45 21.51 15.71
CA ALA A 410 -9.72 21.36 14.45
C ALA A 410 -8.62 22.43 14.30
N TYR A 411 -8.90 23.67 14.72
CA TYR A 411 -7.91 24.74 14.78
C TYR A 411 -6.74 24.36 15.69
N ALA A 412 -7.00 23.89 16.91
CA ALA A 412 -5.98 23.50 17.87
C ALA A 412 -5.11 22.33 17.37
N LEU A 413 -5.72 21.31 16.77
CA LEU A 413 -5.01 20.18 16.17
C LEU A 413 -4.11 20.60 15.00
N CYS A 414 -4.63 21.43 14.09
CA CYS A 414 -3.84 21.98 12.99
C CYS A 414 -2.67 22.84 13.50
N ALA A 415 -2.93 23.67 14.51
CA ALA A 415 -1.92 24.49 15.17
C ALA A 415 -0.81 23.62 15.80
N ALA A 416 -1.18 22.60 16.56
CA ALA A 416 -0.22 21.68 17.20
C ALA A 416 0.61 20.92 16.17
N ALA A 417 -0.01 20.42 15.10
CA ALA A 417 0.71 19.73 14.01
C ALA A 417 1.66 20.68 13.28
N PHE A 418 1.23 21.92 13.01
CA PHE A 418 2.06 22.93 12.39
C PHE A 418 3.25 23.34 13.26
N ASP A 419 3.03 23.60 14.55
CA ASP A 419 4.08 23.96 15.51
C ASP A 419 5.09 22.82 15.70
N ALA A 420 4.61 21.57 15.61
CA ALA A 420 5.46 20.38 15.61
C ALA A 420 6.20 20.12 14.27
N ARG A 421 5.93 20.91 13.22
CA ARG A 421 6.43 20.75 11.84
C ARG A 421 6.03 19.41 11.19
N GLU A 422 4.88 18.87 11.56
CA GLU A 422 4.37 17.58 11.10
C GLU A 422 3.31 17.80 10.01
N ILE A 423 3.79 17.91 8.78
CA ILE A 423 2.99 18.26 7.60
C ILE A 423 1.89 17.23 7.32
N ASP A 424 2.19 15.94 7.43
CA ASP A 424 1.21 14.89 7.16
C ASP A 424 0.03 14.99 8.14
N ALA A 425 0.32 15.19 9.42
CA ALA A 425 -0.68 15.45 10.45
C ALA A 425 -1.49 16.72 10.15
N LEU A 426 -0.82 17.83 9.78
CA LEU A 426 -1.48 19.07 9.40
C LEU A 426 -2.47 18.86 8.24
N ARG A 427 -2.05 18.16 7.18
CA ARG A 427 -2.90 17.86 6.03
C ARG A 427 -4.13 17.03 6.42
N GLU A 428 -3.96 16.06 7.31
CA GLU A 428 -5.06 15.22 7.79
C GLU A 428 -6.04 15.96 8.70
N PHE A 429 -5.56 16.88 9.54
CA PHE A 429 -6.44 17.72 10.36
C PHE A 429 -7.16 18.80 9.55
N LEU A 430 -6.52 19.36 8.52
CA LEU A 430 -7.19 20.28 7.59
C LEU A 430 -8.39 19.62 6.88
N ALA A 431 -8.34 18.31 6.61
CA ALA A 431 -9.47 17.57 6.04
C ALA A 431 -10.70 17.46 7.00
N LEU A 432 -10.54 17.73 8.29
CA LEU A 432 -11.68 17.82 9.22
C LEU A 432 -12.61 18.99 8.85
N TYR A 433 -12.04 20.12 8.42
CA TYR A 433 -12.83 21.28 7.99
C TYR A 433 -13.79 20.94 6.87
N GLN A 434 -13.33 20.23 5.82
CA GLN A 434 -14.21 19.77 4.74
C GLN A 434 -15.37 18.93 5.27
N SER A 435 -15.08 18.04 6.21
CA SER A 435 -16.06 17.13 6.80
C SER A 435 -17.15 17.86 7.57
N TYR A 436 -16.75 18.86 8.37
CA TYR A 436 -17.68 19.67 9.15
C TYR A 436 -18.42 20.65 8.25
N PHE A 437 -17.73 21.22 7.25
CA PHE A 437 -18.32 22.11 6.26
C PHE A 437 -19.45 21.41 5.50
N TYR A 438 -19.27 20.14 5.12
CA TYR A 438 -20.32 19.33 4.50
C TYR A 438 -21.57 19.16 5.38
N GLN A 439 -21.47 19.28 6.71
CA GLN A 439 -22.62 19.12 7.62
C GLN A 439 -23.36 20.43 7.89
N VAL A 440 -22.67 21.58 7.86
CA VAL A 440 -23.25 22.87 8.30
C VAL A 440 -24.01 23.63 7.22
N THR A 441 -23.91 23.20 5.98
CA THR A 441 -24.50 23.87 4.82
C THR A 441 -26.02 23.66 4.67
N ASP A 442 -26.71 23.36 5.78
CA ASP A 442 -28.17 23.36 5.87
C ASP A 442 -28.69 24.81 5.86
N PRO A 443 -29.63 25.19 4.95
CA PRO A 443 -30.25 26.51 4.92
C PRO A 443 -30.83 26.98 6.26
N ALA A 444 -31.19 26.06 7.16
CA ALA A 444 -31.70 26.38 8.49
C ALA A 444 -30.64 27.01 9.42
N ARG A 445 -29.35 26.97 9.05
CA ARG A 445 -28.22 27.41 9.91
C ARG A 445 -27.25 28.33 9.14
N PRO A 446 -27.69 29.53 8.72
CA PRO A 446 -26.93 30.37 7.78
C PRO A 446 -25.57 30.88 8.30
N LEU A 447 -25.38 30.96 9.64
CA LEU A 447 -24.14 31.44 10.28
C LEU A 447 -23.11 30.33 10.52
N ALA A 448 -23.51 29.06 10.47
CA ALA A 448 -22.62 27.95 10.79
C ALA A 448 -21.48 27.74 9.76
N PRO A 449 -21.72 27.85 8.44
CA PRO A 449 -20.65 27.85 7.44
C PRO A 449 -19.67 29.02 7.64
N GLU A 450 -20.16 30.17 8.07
CA GLU A 450 -19.36 31.39 8.25
C GLU A 450 -18.30 31.21 9.35
N TYR A 451 -18.68 30.62 10.49
CA TYR A 451 -17.73 30.35 11.57
C TYR A 451 -16.58 29.43 11.13
N LEU A 452 -16.90 28.35 10.39
CA LEU A 452 -15.86 27.44 9.87
C LEU A 452 -14.91 28.13 8.90
N LEU A 453 -15.44 28.98 8.01
CA LEU A 453 -14.62 29.74 7.06
C LEU A 453 -13.72 30.75 7.76
N VAL A 454 -14.23 31.46 8.78
CA VAL A 454 -13.44 32.39 9.59
C VAL A 454 -12.36 31.65 10.37
N SER A 455 -12.67 30.51 10.99
CA SER A 455 -11.69 29.71 11.72
C SER A 455 -10.58 29.18 10.80
N LEU A 456 -10.96 28.63 9.63
CA LEU A 456 -10.00 28.18 8.63
C LEU A 456 -9.16 29.35 8.08
N GLN A 457 -9.78 30.49 7.77
CA GLN A 457 -9.05 31.68 7.33
C GLN A 457 -8.05 32.13 8.40
N ASN A 458 -8.46 32.22 9.67
CA ASN A 458 -7.56 32.64 10.76
C ASN A 458 -6.39 31.68 10.91
N LEU A 459 -6.62 30.36 10.78
CA LEU A 459 -5.57 29.37 10.79
C LEU A 459 -4.57 29.59 9.65
N LEU A 460 -5.06 29.73 8.41
CA LEU A 460 -4.21 29.84 7.22
C LEU A 460 -3.50 31.22 7.13
N ASP A 461 -4.24 32.32 7.28
CA ASP A 461 -3.75 33.69 7.05
C ASP A 461 -3.06 34.30 8.28
N LEU A 462 -3.48 33.97 9.51
CA LEU A 462 -2.95 34.60 10.73
C LEU A 462 -1.96 33.72 11.50
N ARG A 463 -2.05 32.38 11.41
CA ARG A 463 -1.12 31.49 12.10
C ARG A 463 -0.06 30.90 11.17
N ILE A 464 -0.48 30.18 10.13
CA ILE A 464 0.43 29.47 9.24
C ILE A 464 1.23 30.46 8.38
N SER A 465 0.57 31.29 7.57
CA SER A 465 1.27 32.17 6.61
C SER A 465 2.37 33.05 7.26
N PRO A 466 2.15 33.73 8.40
CA PRO A 466 3.19 34.55 9.02
C PRO A 466 4.39 33.74 9.54
N ALA A 467 4.14 32.56 10.12
CA ALA A 467 5.19 31.72 10.70
C ALA A 467 6.09 31.07 9.64
N VAL A 468 5.54 30.82 8.44
CA VAL A 468 6.28 30.14 7.37
C VAL A 468 7.03 31.10 6.45
N THR A 469 6.69 32.40 6.43
CA THR A 469 7.39 33.40 5.59
C THR A 469 8.90 33.47 5.90
N SER A 470 9.34 32.96 7.06
CA SER A 470 10.74 32.88 7.47
C SER A 470 11.44 31.53 7.20
N ASP A 471 10.74 30.49 6.73
CA ASP A 471 11.28 29.13 6.53
C ASP A 471 11.03 28.62 5.09
N PRO A 472 12.04 28.67 4.20
CA PRO A 472 11.87 28.35 2.78
C PRO A 472 11.60 26.86 2.51
N VAL A 473 11.83 25.97 3.48
CA VAL A 473 11.55 24.52 3.32
C VAL A 473 10.10 24.22 3.65
N VAL A 474 9.55 24.86 4.68
CA VAL A 474 8.17 24.64 5.14
C VAL A 474 7.17 25.40 4.26
N GLN A 475 7.60 26.49 3.62
CA GLN A 475 6.74 27.39 2.83
C GLN A 475 5.96 26.74 1.69
N PRO A 476 6.62 26.06 0.74
CA PRO A 476 5.89 25.42 -0.37
C PRO A 476 4.84 24.44 0.14
N VAL A 477 5.19 23.67 1.17
CA VAL A 477 4.39 22.57 1.69
C VAL A 477 3.16 23.06 2.47
N ALA A 478 3.31 24.14 3.24
CA ALA A 478 2.22 24.78 3.95
C ALA A 478 1.27 25.49 2.98
N GLU A 479 1.79 26.21 1.98
CA GLU A 479 1.00 26.87 0.94
C GLU A 479 0.20 25.84 0.12
N LEU A 480 0.82 24.72 -0.22
CA LEU A 480 0.20 23.56 -0.86
C LEU A 480 -0.96 22.98 -0.05
N SER A 481 -0.72 22.69 1.23
CA SER A 481 -1.73 22.11 2.13
C SER A 481 -2.89 23.07 2.38
N SER A 482 -2.61 24.37 2.39
CA SER A 482 -3.63 25.43 2.46
C SER A 482 -4.50 25.45 1.19
N ALA A 483 -3.88 25.39 0.01
CA ALA A 483 -4.62 25.35 -1.25
C ALA A 483 -5.50 24.10 -1.37
N ALA A 484 -5.02 22.95 -0.91
CA ALA A 484 -5.79 21.71 -0.80
C ALA A 484 -7.05 21.87 0.08
N ALA A 485 -6.91 22.41 1.29
CA ALA A 485 -8.04 22.64 2.20
C ALA A 485 -9.10 23.59 1.61
N ILE A 486 -8.64 24.62 0.89
CA ILE A 486 -9.51 25.55 0.16
C ILE A 486 -10.23 24.82 -0.99
N ALA A 487 -9.51 24.02 -1.79
CA ALA A 487 -10.08 23.23 -2.89
C ALA A 487 -11.18 22.29 -2.38
N ASP A 488 -10.93 21.61 -1.27
CA ASP A 488 -11.89 20.70 -0.63
C ASP A 488 -13.14 21.44 -0.11
N THR A 489 -12.99 22.68 0.34
CA THR A 489 -14.12 23.54 0.75
C THR A 489 -14.93 24.02 -0.45
N MET A 490 -14.26 24.41 -1.55
CA MET A 490 -14.93 24.74 -2.81
C MET A 490 -15.67 23.51 -3.37
N LYS A 491 -15.06 22.33 -3.29
CA LYS A 491 -15.64 21.06 -3.73
C LYS A 491 -16.97 20.79 -3.02
N VAL A 492 -17.10 21.06 -1.73
CA VAL A 492 -18.39 20.91 -1.00
C VAL A 492 -19.48 21.83 -1.59
N CYS A 493 -19.12 23.07 -1.94
CA CYS A 493 -20.07 24.01 -2.55
C CYS A 493 -20.50 23.55 -3.95
N VAL A 494 -19.53 23.10 -4.76
CA VAL A 494 -19.77 22.49 -6.07
C VAL A 494 -20.62 21.23 -5.93
N ASP A 495 -20.35 20.39 -4.92
CA ASP A 495 -21.07 19.14 -4.73
C ASP A 495 -22.56 19.35 -4.43
N ARG A 496 -22.91 20.53 -3.90
CA ARG A 496 -24.27 20.93 -3.52
C ARG A 496 -24.96 21.86 -4.52
N GLY A 497 -24.23 22.42 -5.49
CA GLY A 497 -24.79 23.46 -6.37
C GLY A 497 -25.08 24.78 -5.71
N ASP A 498 -24.43 25.09 -4.58
CA ASP A 498 -24.63 26.36 -3.88
C ASP A 498 -23.65 27.44 -4.35
N ALA A 499 -24.06 28.15 -5.40
CA ALA A 499 -23.30 29.26 -5.99
C ALA A 499 -23.09 30.43 -5.00
N ALA A 500 -24.07 30.72 -4.13
CA ALA A 500 -23.98 31.82 -3.18
C ALA A 500 -22.94 31.53 -2.09
N LEU A 501 -22.92 30.28 -1.58
CA LEU A 501 -21.91 29.85 -0.64
C LEU A 501 -20.52 29.79 -1.27
N LEU A 502 -20.42 29.34 -2.53
CA LEU A 502 -19.16 29.33 -3.25
C LEU A 502 -18.57 30.74 -3.39
N GLN A 503 -19.40 31.73 -3.75
CA GLN A 503 -18.97 33.13 -3.80
C GLN A 503 -18.41 33.59 -2.45
N ARG A 504 -19.09 33.27 -1.34
CA ARG A 504 -18.60 33.59 0.01
C ARG A 504 -17.24 32.93 0.29
N VAL A 505 -17.07 31.66 -0.04
CA VAL A 505 -15.78 30.95 0.12
C VAL A 505 -14.67 31.66 -0.66
N LEU A 506 -14.94 32.07 -1.90
CA LEU A 506 -13.99 32.82 -2.72
C LEU A 506 -13.64 34.18 -2.10
N ASP A 507 -14.62 34.89 -1.57
CA ASP A 507 -14.43 36.19 -0.91
C ASP A 507 -13.57 36.05 0.35
N TYR A 508 -13.84 35.07 1.21
CA TYR A 508 -13.06 34.78 2.43
C TYR A 508 -11.59 34.49 2.12
N PHE A 509 -11.32 33.65 1.12
CA PHE A 509 -9.97 33.30 0.71
C PHE A 509 -9.33 34.27 -0.30
N ARG A 510 -10.00 35.39 -0.59
CA ARG A 510 -9.53 36.52 -1.40
C ARG A 510 -9.19 36.14 -2.84
N TYR A 511 -10.08 35.42 -3.51
CA TYR A 511 -10.01 35.18 -4.95
C TYR A 511 -10.60 36.36 -5.75
N PRO A 512 -10.01 36.75 -6.90
CA PRO A 512 -8.73 36.29 -7.44
C PRO A 512 -7.54 36.72 -6.57
N THR A 513 -6.54 35.83 -6.46
CA THR A 513 -5.40 35.99 -5.55
C THR A 513 -4.54 37.21 -5.92
N ARG A 514 -4.80 38.37 -5.32
CA ARG A 514 -3.97 39.59 -5.49
C ARG A 514 -2.96 39.82 -4.36
N SER A 515 -2.81 38.84 -3.46
CA SER A 515 -1.97 38.99 -2.28
C SER A 515 -0.48 38.98 -2.66
N ARG A 516 0.20 40.11 -2.42
CA ARG A 516 1.68 40.22 -2.50
C ARG A 516 2.42 39.32 -1.49
N ARG A 517 1.71 38.70 -0.54
CA ARG A 517 2.31 37.83 0.48
C ARG A 517 2.58 36.40 0.02
N LEU A 518 1.95 35.96 -1.08
CA LEU A 518 2.13 34.60 -1.59
C LEU A 518 3.31 34.55 -2.56
N THR A 519 4.10 33.48 -2.43
CA THR A 519 5.12 33.14 -3.44
C THR A 519 4.48 32.84 -4.80
N GLU A 520 5.29 32.78 -5.85
CA GLU A 520 4.82 32.29 -7.15
C GLU A 520 4.25 30.87 -7.04
N GLU A 521 4.88 30.04 -6.22
CA GLU A 521 4.45 28.67 -5.98
C GLU A 521 3.09 28.59 -5.26
N GLY A 522 2.88 29.43 -4.24
CA GLY A 522 1.60 29.54 -3.53
C GLY A 522 0.48 30.09 -4.40
N ARG A 523 0.78 31.03 -5.32
CA ARG A 523 -0.20 31.50 -6.33
C ARG A 523 -0.57 30.39 -7.31
N ALA A 524 0.42 29.63 -7.79
CA ALA A 524 0.18 28.47 -8.64
C ALA A 524 -0.67 27.40 -7.92
N ALA A 525 -0.38 27.10 -6.65
CA ALA A 525 -1.16 26.13 -5.87
C ALA A 525 -2.63 26.57 -5.66
N ARG A 526 -2.88 27.85 -5.38
CA ARG A 526 -4.26 28.38 -5.30
C ARG A 526 -4.97 28.36 -6.65
N THR A 527 -4.26 28.63 -7.73
CA THR A 527 -4.80 28.52 -9.09
C THR A 527 -5.14 27.07 -9.43
N ALA A 528 -4.29 26.11 -9.01
CA ALA A 528 -4.54 24.68 -9.13
C ALA A 528 -5.81 24.26 -8.36
N ALA A 529 -6.00 24.75 -7.13
CA ALA A 529 -7.20 24.50 -6.34
C ALA A 529 -8.48 24.99 -7.03
N ALA A 530 -8.45 26.21 -7.59
CA ALA A 530 -9.59 26.74 -8.34
C ALA A 530 -9.84 25.98 -9.66
N LEU A 531 -8.79 25.57 -10.37
CA LEU A 531 -8.89 24.72 -11.57
C LEU A 531 -9.48 23.35 -11.24
N ALA A 532 -9.05 22.72 -10.14
CA ALA A 532 -9.60 21.45 -9.68
C ALA A 532 -11.09 21.57 -9.34
N ALA A 533 -11.49 22.64 -8.64
CA ALA A 533 -12.89 22.92 -8.35
C ALA A 533 -13.73 23.15 -9.62
N LEU A 534 -13.20 23.87 -10.62
CA LEU A 534 -13.87 24.09 -11.90
C LEU A 534 -13.97 22.80 -12.73
N GLY A 535 -12.89 22.02 -12.82
CA GLY A 535 -12.90 20.71 -13.47
C GLY A 535 -13.91 19.76 -12.81
N TRP A 536 -14.03 19.82 -11.48
CA TRP A 536 -15.05 19.07 -10.74
C TRP A 536 -16.46 19.57 -11.05
N ALA A 537 -16.67 20.88 -11.15
CA ALA A 537 -17.96 21.46 -11.53
C ALA A 537 -18.38 21.04 -12.95
N PHE A 538 -17.45 20.99 -13.91
CA PHE A 538 -17.70 20.49 -15.27
C PHE A 538 -18.01 18.99 -15.28
N PHE A 539 -17.26 18.19 -14.52
CA PHE A 539 -17.54 16.77 -14.36
C PHE A 539 -18.95 16.55 -13.78
N ARG A 540 -19.32 17.30 -12.73
CA ARG A 540 -20.65 17.25 -12.10
C ARG A 540 -21.75 17.70 -13.06
N TRP A 541 -21.56 18.82 -13.77
CA TRP A 541 -22.49 19.30 -14.80
C TRP A 541 -22.82 18.21 -15.82
N ARG A 542 -21.79 17.47 -16.28
CA ARG A 542 -21.98 16.45 -17.31
C ARG A 542 -22.59 15.16 -16.79
N THR A 543 -22.41 14.85 -15.52
CA THR A 543 -22.78 13.55 -14.93
C THR A 543 -24.04 13.58 -14.08
N ASP A 544 -24.53 14.77 -13.67
CA ASP A 544 -25.67 14.91 -12.76
C ASP A 544 -26.93 15.48 -13.42
N ASP A 545 -28.09 15.10 -12.86
CA ASP A 545 -29.42 15.53 -13.30
C ASP A 545 -29.82 16.96 -12.83
N GLN A 546 -28.88 17.81 -12.39
CA GLN A 546 -29.15 19.17 -11.89
C GLN A 546 -28.32 20.25 -12.61
N PRO A 547 -28.57 20.49 -13.91
CA PRO A 547 -27.78 21.43 -14.70
C PRO A 547 -27.86 22.87 -14.15
N ASP A 548 -29.05 23.45 -13.97
CA ASP A 548 -29.18 24.91 -13.73
C ASP A 548 -28.34 25.44 -12.54
N GLN A 549 -28.25 24.70 -11.43
CA GLN A 549 -27.43 25.10 -10.27
C GLN A 549 -25.93 25.06 -10.55
N MET A 550 -25.48 24.08 -11.34
CA MET A 550 -24.09 23.94 -11.75
C MET A 550 -23.66 25.05 -12.71
N ARG A 551 -24.59 25.65 -13.48
CA ARG A 551 -24.27 26.78 -14.38
C ARG A 551 -23.71 27.97 -13.63
N ASP A 552 -24.39 28.41 -12.57
CA ASP A 552 -23.96 29.57 -11.78
C ASP A 552 -22.63 29.31 -11.06
N VAL A 553 -22.45 28.09 -10.54
CA VAL A 553 -21.18 27.64 -9.93
C VAL A 553 -20.02 27.73 -10.93
N CYS A 554 -20.19 27.20 -12.14
CA CYS A 554 -19.15 27.24 -13.18
C CYS A 554 -18.80 28.69 -13.57
N ARG A 555 -19.81 29.56 -13.70
CA ARG A 555 -19.62 30.97 -14.04
C ARG A 555 -18.79 31.70 -12.98
N ILE A 556 -19.13 31.51 -11.71
CA ILE A 556 -18.40 32.11 -10.59
C ILE A 556 -16.93 31.67 -10.59
N LEU A 557 -16.66 30.38 -10.78
CA LEU A 557 -15.29 29.85 -10.80
C LEU A 557 -14.47 30.38 -11.99
N LEU A 558 -15.09 30.54 -13.17
CA LEU A 558 -14.41 31.09 -14.35
C LEU A 558 -13.93 32.54 -14.18
N ASP A 559 -14.54 33.31 -13.27
CA ASP A 559 -14.17 34.70 -12.99
C ASP A 559 -12.98 34.85 -12.01
N VAL A 560 -12.46 33.73 -11.49
CA VAL A 560 -11.42 33.70 -10.46
C VAL A 560 -9.99 33.75 -11.03
N PHE A 561 -9.81 33.42 -12.30
CA PHE A 561 -8.48 33.17 -12.86
C PHE A 561 -7.72 34.43 -13.28
N GLN A 562 -6.39 34.35 -13.23
CA GLN A 562 -5.47 35.33 -13.81
C GLN A 562 -4.56 34.62 -14.81
N GLY A 563 -4.43 35.16 -16.02
CA GLY A 563 -3.72 34.47 -17.10
C GLY A 563 -2.23 34.22 -16.88
N ALA A 564 -1.60 34.97 -15.97
CA ALA A 564 -0.19 34.81 -15.61
C ALA A 564 0.09 33.53 -14.80
N ASP A 565 -0.85 33.11 -13.94
CA ASP A 565 -0.66 31.97 -13.04
C ASP A 565 -1.26 30.67 -13.60
N LEU A 566 -2.02 30.73 -14.71
CA LEU A 566 -2.85 29.62 -15.20
C LEU A 566 -2.03 28.41 -15.68
N TRP A 567 -0.93 28.63 -16.39
CA TRP A 567 -0.06 27.54 -16.85
C TRP A 567 0.57 26.79 -15.66
N ALA A 568 1.17 27.53 -14.71
CA ALA A 568 1.76 26.95 -13.51
C ALA A 568 0.71 26.26 -12.61
N GLY A 569 -0.50 26.84 -12.52
CA GLY A 569 -1.64 26.24 -11.83
C GLY A 569 -2.11 24.95 -12.49
N TYR A 570 -2.20 24.90 -13.82
CA TYR A 570 -2.56 23.68 -14.55
C TYR A 570 -1.52 22.59 -14.36
N ILE A 571 -0.22 22.92 -14.46
CA ILE A 571 0.87 21.97 -14.18
C ILE A 571 0.70 21.37 -12.79
N LYS A 572 0.55 22.22 -11.76
CA LYS A 572 0.36 21.74 -10.39
C LYS A 572 -0.92 20.92 -10.22
N ALA A 573 -2.00 21.27 -10.93
CA ALA A 573 -3.25 20.52 -10.87
C ALA A 573 -3.16 19.14 -11.53
N ALA A 574 -2.40 19.03 -12.62
CA ALA A 574 -2.31 17.84 -13.46
C ALA A 574 -1.20 16.86 -13.04
N ASP A 575 -0.15 17.34 -12.37
CA ASP A 575 0.97 16.50 -11.94
C ASP A 575 0.62 15.63 -10.72
N SER A 576 0.29 14.38 -10.99
CA SER A 576 -0.12 13.37 -9.99
C SER A 576 0.98 12.89 -9.04
N ALA A 577 2.26 13.14 -9.38
CA ALA A 577 3.41 12.65 -8.62
C ALA A 577 3.45 13.16 -7.17
N GLU A 578 2.85 14.32 -6.88
CA GLU A 578 2.83 14.92 -5.53
C GLU A 578 1.63 14.47 -4.66
N GLY A 579 0.75 13.60 -5.17
CA GLY A 579 -0.36 13.01 -4.41
C GLY A 579 -1.41 14.04 -3.99
N TRP A 580 -1.86 14.84 -4.96
CA TRP A 580 -2.89 15.86 -4.76
C TRP A 580 -4.25 15.27 -4.35
N PRO A 581 -5.03 15.98 -3.52
CA PRO A 581 -6.24 15.42 -2.91
C PRO A 581 -7.38 15.18 -3.92
N TRP A 582 -7.44 15.95 -5.01
CA TRP A 582 -8.60 15.95 -5.92
C TRP A 582 -8.68 14.75 -6.86
N GLU A 583 -7.59 14.02 -7.13
CA GLU A 583 -7.65 12.78 -7.91
C GLU A 583 -8.55 11.72 -7.26
N ARG A 584 -8.68 11.79 -5.93
CA ARG A 584 -9.54 10.88 -5.17
C ARG A 584 -11.01 11.28 -5.20
N TRP A 585 -11.35 12.50 -5.62
CA TRP A 585 -12.74 12.96 -5.62
C TRP A 585 -13.64 12.10 -6.51
N GLU A 586 -13.13 11.67 -7.67
CA GLU A 586 -13.84 10.75 -8.55
C GLU A 586 -13.96 9.35 -7.92
N ILE A 587 -12.90 8.85 -7.27
CA ILE A 587 -12.87 7.55 -6.59
C ILE A 587 -13.87 7.52 -5.42
N GLU A 588 -13.93 8.60 -4.61
CA GLU A 588 -14.87 8.72 -3.49
C GLU A 588 -16.34 8.69 -3.95
N ARG A 589 -16.61 9.20 -5.16
CA ARG A 589 -17.94 9.17 -5.77
C ARG A 589 -18.26 7.82 -6.40
N ALA A 590 -17.27 7.14 -6.96
CA ALA A 590 -17.44 5.85 -7.61
C ALA A 590 -17.78 4.76 -6.57
N ARG A 591 -19.07 4.37 -6.52
CA ARG A 591 -19.50 3.17 -5.77
C ARG A 591 -18.58 1.98 -6.10
N PRO A 592 -18.31 1.04 -5.16
CA PRO A 592 -17.15 0.14 -5.22
C PRO A 592 -17.17 -0.96 -6.30
N MET A 593 -17.88 -0.83 -7.42
CA MET A 593 -18.02 -1.91 -8.43
C MET A 593 -18.05 -1.47 -9.91
N ARG A 594 -17.61 -0.26 -10.27
CA ARG A 594 -17.46 0.09 -11.69
C ARG A 594 -16.01 0.39 -12.01
N ALA A 595 -15.38 -0.48 -12.80
CA ALA A 595 -14.15 -0.16 -13.52
C ALA A 595 -14.48 0.92 -14.56
N ARG A 596 -14.51 2.18 -14.12
CA ARG A 596 -14.55 3.34 -15.01
C ARG A 596 -13.12 3.82 -15.20
N LEU A 597 -12.77 4.17 -16.43
CA LEU A 597 -11.62 5.03 -16.68
C LEU A 597 -11.88 6.35 -15.94
N MET A 598 -10.90 6.86 -15.19
CA MET A 598 -11.05 8.13 -14.49
C MET A 598 -11.12 9.26 -15.53
N GLU A 599 -12.20 10.03 -15.52
CA GLU A 599 -12.45 11.10 -16.50
C GLU A 599 -12.06 12.48 -15.97
N PHE A 600 -11.81 12.63 -14.67
CA PHE A 600 -11.56 13.93 -14.04
C PHE A 600 -10.42 14.73 -14.69
N HIS A 601 -9.33 14.06 -15.12
CA HIS A 601 -8.22 14.74 -15.79
C HIS A 601 -8.63 15.41 -17.11
N THR A 602 -9.58 14.82 -17.86
CA THR A 602 -10.11 15.41 -19.09
C THR A 602 -10.91 16.67 -18.79
N PHE A 603 -11.74 16.65 -17.73
CA PHE A 603 -12.48 17.83 -17.29
C PHE A 603 -11.59 18.91 -16.68
N LEU A 604 -10.50 18.54 -16.02
CA LEU A 604 -9.48 19.47 -15.53
C LEU A 604 -8.78 20.19 -16.69
N ALA A 605 -8.40 19.47 -17.73
CA ALA A 605 -7.84 20.07 -18.94
C ALA A 605 -8.87 20.99 -19.63
N GLY A 606 -10.13 20.56 -19.74
CA GLY A 606 -11.22 21.40 -20.25
C GLY A 606 -11.43 22.68 -19.43
N ALA A 607 -11.34 22.60 -18.10
CA ALA A 607 -11.38 23.75 -17.19
C ALA A 607 -10.23 24.73 -17.43
N ALA A 608 -9.02 24.22 -17.65
CA ALA A 608 -7.86 25.05 -17.95
C ALA A 608 -8.00 25.76 -19.30
N VAL A 609 -8.48 25.06 -20.35
CA VAL A 609 -8.78 25.68 -21.65
C VAL A 609 -9.85 26.76 -21.49
N ALA A 610 -10.99 26.44 -20.85
CA ALA A 610 -12.08 27.39 -20.64
C ALA A 610 -11.66 28.67 -19.90
N ALA A 611 -10.83 28.53 -18.85
CA ALA A 611 -10.26 29.67 -18.15
C ALA A 611 -9.31 30.46 -19.07
N ALA A 612 -8.42 29.77 -19.80
CA ALA A 612 -7.45 30.37 -20.71
C ALA A 612 -8.12 31.14 -21.86
N SER A 613 -9.24 30.66 -22.39
CA SER A 613 -10.07 31.33 -23.39
C SER A 613 -10.54 32.72 -22.95
N ARG A 614 -10.76 32.90 -21.64
CA ARG A 614 -11.30 34.11 -21.04
C ARG A 614 -10.21 35.10 -20.62
N VAL A 615 -9.15 34.62 -19.95
CA VAL A 615 -8.13 35.49 -19.34
C VAL A 615 -6.76 35.43 -20.03
N GLY A 616 -6.61 34.57 -21.05
CA GLY A 616 -5.34 34.23 -21.67
C GLY A 616 -4.51 33.25 -20.81
N MET A 617 -3.55 32.57 -21.43
CA MET A 617 -2.58 31.73 -20.73
C MET A 617 -1.18 31.99 -21.27
N ARG A 618 -0.21 32.23 -20.39
CA ARG A 618 1.19 32.37 -20.77
C ARG A 618 1.90 31.02 -20.72
N THR A 619 2.19 30.45 -21.87
CA THR A 619 2.96 29.21 -22.02
C THR A 619 4.48 29.49 -22.01
N PRO A 620 5.33 28.51 -21.65
CA PRO A 620 6.78 28.65 -21.71
C PRO A 620 7.21 28.78 -23.18
N THR A 621 7.99 29.83 -23.50
CA THR A 621 8.35 30.14 -24.88
C THR A 621 9.75 29.68 -25.28
N ASP A 622 10.71 29.63 -24.35
CA ASP A 622 12.11 29.68 -24.76
C ASP A 622 12.77 28.30 -24.87
N ASN A 623 12.36 27.33 -24.03
CA ASN A 623 12.78 25.92 -24.08
C ASN A 623 11.72 25.02 -23.43
N PRO A 624 10.70 24.54 -24.17
CA PRO A 624 9.71 23.63 -23.61
C PRO A 624 10.36 22.28 -23.26
N SER A 625 10.05 21.78 -22.07
CA SER A 625 10.39 20.41 -21.67
C SER A 625 9.50 19.38 -22.38
N PRO A 626 9.85 18.07 -22.39
CA PRO A 626 8.97 17.03 -22.91
C PRO A 626 7.59 17.03 -22.25
N SER A 627 7.55 17.21 -20.92
CA SER A 627 6.30 17.26 -20.16
C SER A 627 5.46 18.50 -20.50
N ASP A 628 6.08 19.64 -20.83
CA ASP A 628 5.33 20.81 -21.32
C ASP A 628 4.63 20.51 -22.66
N ALA A 629 5.29 19.78 -23.56
CA ALA A 629 4.70 19.40 -24.85
C ALA A 629 3.57 18.37 -24.68
N ASP A 630 3.74 17.39 -23.80
CA ASP A 630 2.68 16.41 -23.47
C ASP A 630 1.46 17.12 -22.85
N ARG A 631 1.70 18.03 -21.90
CA ARG A 631 0.64 18.84 -21.27
C ARG A 631 -0.06 19.75 -22.28
N ALA A 632 0.68 20.36 -23.20
CA ALA A 632 0.10 21.14 -24.29
C ALA A 632 -0.76 20.26 -25.22
N GLY A 633 -0.33 19.04 -25.50
CA GLY A 633 -1.11 18.05 -26.24
C GLY A 633 -2.43 17.70 -25.54
N THR A 634 -2.40 17.47 -24.23
CA THR A 634 -3.61 17.23 -23.42
C THR A 634 -4.57 18.42 -23.44
N LEU A 635 -4.05 19.66 -23.36
CA LEU A 635 -4.88 20.86 -23.48
C LEU A 635 -5.48 21.02 -24.87
N LEU A 636 -4.72 20.73 -25.94
CA LEU A 636 -5.23 20.74 -27.31
C LEU A 636 -6.39 19.75 -27.50
N ALA A 637 -6.25 18.54 -26.96
CA ALA A 637 -7.32 17.53 -26.99
C ALA A 637 -8.58 17.96 -26.21
N ALA A 638 -8.46 18.91 -25.28
CA ALA A 638 -9.55 19.38 -24.44
C ALA A 638 -10.33 20.57 -25.02
N PHE A 639 -9.94 21.14 -26.17
CA PHE A 639 -10.67 22.26 -26.79
C PHE A 639 -12.10 21.89 -27.16
N GLU A 640 -12.31 20.74 -27.80
CA GLU A 640 -13.65 20.30 -28.19
C GLU A 640 -14.57 20.16 -26.98
N LEU A 641 -14.08 19.55 -25.90
CA LEU A 641 -14.83 19.43 -24.65
C LEU A 641 -15.11 20.80 -24.03
N SER A 642 -14.11 21.68 -23.97
CA SER A 642 -14.25 23.04 -23.43
C SER A 642 -15.28 23.85 -24.21
N ASP A 643 -15.23 23.84 -25.53
CA ASP A 643 -16.16 24.58 -26.40
C ASP A 643 -17.59 24.02 -26.28
N GLN A 644 -17.76 22.70 -26.21
CA GLN A 644 -19.05 22.09 -25.92
C GLN A 644 -19.60 22.54 -24.57
N LEU A 645 -18.79 22.47 -23.49
CA LEU A 645 -19.20 22.86 -22.14
C LEU A 645 -19.56 24.35 -22.07
N LEU A 646 -18.74 25.24 -22.63
CA LEU A 646 -19.01 26.68 -22.62
C LEU A 646 -20.26 27.04 -23.43
N THR A 647 -20.48 26.35 -24.56
CA THR A 647 -21.69 26.52 -25.38
C THR A 647 -22.94 26.08 -24.62
N GLU A 648 -22.92 24.90 -24.00
CA GLU A 648 -24.02 24.40 -23.15
C GLU A 648 -24.30 25.32 -21.96
N LEU A 649 -23.25 25.88 -21.36
CA LEU A 649 -23.35 26.84 -20.26
C LEU A 649 -23.76 28.25 -20.72
N GLN A 650 -23.84 28.51 -22.03
CA GLN A 650 -24.12 29.83 -22.63
C GLN A 650 -23.12 30.91 -22.18
N ILE A 651 -21.87 30.52 -21.95
CA ILE A 651 -20.79 31.43 -21.57
C ILE A 651 -20.09 31.88 -22.86
N PRO A 652 -20.00 33.19 -23.14
CA PRO A 652 -19.34 33.66 -24.35
C PRO A 652 -17.87 33.25 -24.35
N VAL A 653 -17.50 32.47 -25.36
CA VAL A 653 -16.10 32.12 -25.63
C VAL A 653 -15.38 33.40 -26.07
N GLY A 654 -14.34 33.80 -25.33
CA GLY A 654 -13.50 34.91 -25.75
C GLY A 654 -12.78 34.57 -27.05
N GLY A 655 -12.53 35.54 -27.93
CA GLY A 655 -11.75 35.35 -29.17
C GLY A 655 -10.27 34.97 -28.96
N GLY A 656 -9.90 34.51 -27.75
CA GLY A 656 -8.57 34.05 -27.39
C GLY A 656 -8.30 32.58 -27.73
N ASN A 657 -9.31 31.79 -28.14
CA ASN A 657 -9.16 30.37 -28.45
C ASN A 657 -8.15 30.13 -29.57
N ASP A 658 -8.31 30.77 -30.73
CA ASP A 658 -7.41 30.59 -31.87
C ASP A 658 -5.95 30.93 -31.52
N ARG A 659 -5.77 31.96 -30.69
CA ARG A 659 -4.45 32.37 -30.21
C ARG A 659 -3.85 31.35 -29.23
N LEU A 660 -4.67 30.81 -28.33
CA LEU A 660 -4.24 29.78 -27.38
C LEU A 660 -3.89 28.49 -28.11
N GLU A 661 -4.73 28.02 -29.01
CA GLU A 661 -4.52 26.84 -29.84
C GLU A 661 -3.23 26.99 -30.66
N GLY A 662 -3.05 28.16 -31.31
CA GLY A 662 -1.83 28.50 -32.02
C GLY A 662 -0.58 28.48 -31.13
N ASN A 663 -0.65 29.02 -29.92
CA ASN A 663 0.46 29.00 -28.97
C ASN A 663 0.80 27.57 -28.50
N LEU A 664 -0.19 26.72 -28.27
CA LEU A 664 0.01 25.32 -27.84
C LEU A 664 0.59 24.47 -28.97
N LYS A 665 0.08 24.63 -30.20
CA LYS A 665 0.66 23.99 -31.40
C LYS A 665 2.11 24.44 -31.60
N ALA A 666 2.37 25.74 -31.51
CA ALA A 666 3.73 26.27 -31.63
C ALA A 666 4.68 25.73 -30.54
N LEU A 667 4.20 25.49 -29.32
CA LEU A 667 4.98 24.88 -28.25
C LEU A 667 5.36 23.43 -28.59
N ILE A 668 4.39 22.63 -29.04
CA ILE A 668 4.60 21.24 -29.46
C ILE A 668 5.56 21.18 -30.66
N ASP A 669 5.33 22.01 -31.67
CA ASP A 669 6.18 22.09 -32.86
C ASP A 669 7.61 22.50 -32.51
N ARG A 670 7.77 23.47 -31.60
CA ARG A 670 9.09 23.92 -31.13
C ARG A 670 9.79 22.81 -30.34
N ARG A 671 9.10 22.07 -29.49
CA ARG A 671 9.69 20.89 -28.82
C ARG A 671 10.09 19.83 -29.84
N ALA A 672 9.24 19.54 -30.82
CA ALA A 672 9.54 18.59 -31.88
C ALA A 672 10.76 19.02 -32.72
N GLN A 673 10.93 20.33 -32.96
CA GLN A 673 12.13 20.87 -33.61
C GLN A 673 13.39 20.70 -32.75
N ILE A 674 13.30 20.96 -31.44
CA ILE A 674 14.42 20.71 -30.49
C ILE A 674 14.77 19.23 -30.47
N ASP A 675 13.78 18.33 -30.34
CA ASP A 675 13.98 16.89 -30.33
C ASP A 675 14.61 16.40 -31.64
N ARG A 676 14.14 16.91 -32.79
CA ARG A 676 14.75 16.61 -34.10
C ARG A 676 16.19 17.11 -34.19
N ALA A 677 16.47 18.34 -33.75
CA ALA A 677 17.82 18.90 -33.78
C ALA A 677 18.77 18.12 -32.86
N VAL A 678 18.30 17.70 -31.68
CA VAL A 678 19.07 16.83 -30.78
C VAL A 678 19.35 15.49 -31.47
N LEU A 679 18.33 14.81 -32.00
CA LEU A 679 18.50 13.54 -32.71
C LEU A 679 19.46 13.66 -33.90
N GLN A 680 19.35 14.72 -34.71
CA GLN A 680 20.24 14.96 -35.85
C GLN A 680 21.70 15.13 -35.44
N ASN A 681 21.97 15.79 -34.31
CA ASN A 681 23.33 16.09 -33.86
C ASN A 681 23.92 14.98 -32.95
N SER A 682 23.09 14.08 -32.43
CA SER A 682 23.56 12.98 -31.59
C SER A 682 24.17 11.85 -32.43
N PRO A 683 25.40 11.39 -32.13
CA PRO A 683 26.01 10.25 -32.80
C PRO A 683 25.29 8.95 -32.44
N LEU A 684 25.32 7.96 -33.34
CA LEU A 684 24.82 6.61 -33.04
C LEU A 684 25.61 6.00 -31.89
N GLU A 685 24.90 5.40 -30.93
CA GLU A 685 25.52 4.78 -29.78
C GLU A 685 25.89 3.33 -30.06
N ALA A 686 27.17 3.00 -29.87
CA ALA A 686 27.68 1.65 -30.06
C ALA A 686 26.94 0.60 -29.22
N SER A 687 26.57 0.95 -27.98
CA SER A 687 25.83 0.06 -27.06
C SER A 687 24.43 -0.29 -27.55
N ARG A 688 23.69 0.66 -28.15
CA ARG A 688 22.36 0.42 -28.70
C ARG A 688 22.43 -0.37 -30.01
N VAL A 689 23.43 -0.09 -30.85
CA VAL A 689 23.73 -0.91 -32.03
C VAL A 689 24.11 -2.34 -31.61
N GLU A 690 24.82 -2.53 -30.51
CA GLU A 690 25.11 -3.85 -29.93
C GLU A 690 23.84 -4.56 -29.45
N GLN A 691 22.94 -3.88 -28.75
CA GLN A 691 21.65 -4.44 -28.34
C GLN A 691 20.80 -4.86 -29.53
N PHE A 692 20.77 -4.06 -30.60
CA PHE A 692 20.13 -4.42 -31.87
C PHE A 692 20.76 -5.68 -32.49
N VAL A 693 22.08 -5.72 -32.62
CA VAL A 693 22.81 -6.87 -33.18
C VAL A 693 22.62 -8.12 -32.32
N GLN A 694 22.57 -7.97 -30.99
CA GLN A 694 22.29 -9.05 -30.07
C GLN A 694 20.85 -9.55 -30.20
N GLY A 695 19.84 -8.67 -30.23
CA GLY A 695 18.44 -9.07 -30.42
C GLY A 695 18.21 -9.77 -31.76
N LEU A 696 18.89 -9.30 -32.82
CA LEU A 696 18.92 -9.97 -34.12
C LEU A 696 19.58 -11.35 -34.02
N SER A 697 20.74 -11.46 -33.38
CA SER A 697 21.45 -12.72 -33.18
C SER A 697 20.62 -13.71 -32.35
N GLU A 698 19.98 -13.25 -31.27
CA GLU A 698 19.09 -14.04 -30.43
C GLU A 698 17.94 -14.64 -31.23
N ALA A 699 17.24 -13.82 -32.04
CA ALA A 699 16.17 -14.30 -32.90
C ALA A 699 16.67 -15.36 -33.90
N LEU A 700 17.86 -15.15 -34.48
CA LEU A 700 18.46 -16.08 -35.44
C LEU A 700 18.98 -17.39 -34.82
N HIS A 701 19.36 -17.42 -33.54
CA HIS A 701 19.89 -18.60 -32.84
C HIS A 701 18.84 -19.36 -32.01
N GLN A 702 17.80 -18.67 -31.53
CA GLN A 702 16.77 -19.25 -30.65
C GLN A 702 15.57 -19.80 -31.41
N SER A 703 15.42 -19.49 -32.70
CA SER A 703 14.36 -20.04 -33.52
C SER A 703 14.64 -21.50 -33.86
N GLY A 704 13.85 -22.42 -33.30
CA GLY A 704 13.80 -23.82 -33.72
C GLY A 704 13.01 -24.03 -35.02
N GLU A 705 12.61 -22.97 -35.69
CA GLU A 705 11.65 -22.96 -36.82
C GLU A 705 12.32 -22.66 -38.16
N ARG A 706 13.65 -22.72 -38.20
CA ARG A 706 14.45 -22.33 -39.35
C ARG A 706 14.83 -23.54 -40.21
N LEU A 707 14.37 -23.54 -41.46
CA LEU A 707 14.58 -24.66 -42.39
C LEU A 707 16.06 -24.83 -42.81
N SER A 708 16.81 -23.74 -42.91
CA SER A 708 18.24 -23.80 -43.29
C SER A 708 19.11 -24.55 -42.30
N ASP A 709 18.76 -24.53 -41.01
CA ASP A 709 19.56 -25.19 -39.96
C ASP A 709 19.38 -26.71 -40.04
N ILE A 710 18.19 -27.17 -40.46
CA ILE A 710 17.89 -28.57 -40.74
C ILE A 710 18.63 -29.05 -42.00
N LEU A 711 18.71 -28.18 -43.02
CA LEU A 711 19.36 -28.47 -44.30
C LEU A 711 20.86 -28.14 -44.33
N ALA A 712 21.46 -27.74 -43.20
CA ALA A 712 22.81 -27.20 -43.17
C ALA A 712 23.87 -28.20 -43.65
N ALA A 713 24.79 -27.74 -44.49
CA ALA A 713 25.99 -28.49 -44.85
C ALA A 713 27.02 -28.50 -43.70
N GLY A 714 27.59 -29.67 -43.39
CA GLY A 714 28.89 -29.71 -42.69
C GLY A 714 29.94 -28.99 -43.54
N THR A 715 30.91 -28.34 -42.91
CA THR A 715 31.88 -27.38 -43.49
C THR A 715 32.87 -27.95 -44.52
N GLY A 716 32.42 -28.79 -45.46
CA GLY A 716 33.22 -29.33 -46.56
C GLY A 716 33.04 -28.51 -47.83
N ASP A 717 34.13 -28.27 -48.54
CA ASP A 717 34.20 -27.60 -49.86
C ASP A 717 33.52 -28.46 -50.95
N GLU A 718 32.19 -28.43 -51.06
CA GLU A 718 31.49 -28.83 -52.28
C GLU A 718 31.20 -27.58 -53.14
N ASP A 719 31.40 -27.69 -54.45
CA ASP A 719 31.19 -26.59 -55.41
C ASP A 719 29.70 -26.18 -55.44
N ALA A 720 29.37 -24.97 -54.96
CA ALA A 720 28.02 -24.42 -54.94
C ALA A 720 27.47 -24.18 -56.35
N VAL A 721 26.22 -24.59 -56.61
CA VAL A 721 25.62 -24.61 -57.97
C VAL A 721 24.62 -23.47 -58.20
N GLU A 722 23.79 -23.15 -57.20
CA GLU A 722 22.70 -22.16 -57.31
C GLU A 722 22.47 -21.47 -55.95
N GLY A 723 22.24 -20.16 -55.94
CA GLY A 723 22.13 -19.39 -54.70
C GLY A 723 21.25 -18.15 -54.79
N THR A 724 20.85 -17.66 -53.62
CA THR A 724 20.06 -16.43 -53.44
C THR A 724 20.60 -15.61 -52.30
N ASP A 725 20.42 -14.30 -52.45
CA ASP A 725 20.75 -13.33 -51.44
C ASP A 725 19.48 -12.73 -50.84
N LEU A 726 19.30 -12.93 -49.54
CA LEU A 726 18.25 -12.27 -48.77
C LEU A 726 18.84 -11.01 -48.14
N TYR A 727 18.18 -9.87 -48.39
CA TYR A 727 18.64 -8.58 -47.91
C TYR A 727 17.49 -7.78 -47.31
N TYR A 728 17.77 -7.17 -46.16
CA TYR A 728 16.97 -6.11 -45.57
C TYR A 728 17.74 -4.81 -45.72
N ASN A 729 17.14 -3.81 -46.36
CA ASN A 729 17.75 -2.50 -46.59
C ASN A 729 16.69 -1.42 -46.44
N HIS A 730 16.60 -0.84 -45.24
CA HIS A 730 15.60 0.18 -44.93
C HIS A 730 16.15 1.28 -44.02
N LEU A 731 15.51 2.44 -44.12
CA LEU A 731 15.70 3.55 -43.19
C LEU A 731 14.88 3.30 -41.94
N GLN A 732 15.56 3.28 -40.79
CA GLN A 732 14.97 3.16 -39.48
C GLN A 732 15.01 4.49 -38.75
N PRO A 733 13.99 4.84 -37.96
CA PRO A 733 14.06 5.99 -37.06
C PRO A 733 15.36 5.99 -36.24
N ARG A 734 16.04 7.14 -36.16
CA ARG A 734 17.35 7.26 -35.49
C ARG A 734 17.26 7.05 -33.98
N ASP A 735 16.07 7.20 -33.41
CA ASP A 735 15.78 7.04 -31.99
C ASP A 735 16.11 5.62 -31.46
N PHE A 736 15.94 4.56 -32.23
CA PHE A 736 16.38 3.21 -31.83
C PHE A 736 17.87 3.13 -31.45
N PHE A 737 18.71 4.01 -32.02
CA PHE A 737 20.16 3.94 -31.94
C PHE A 737 20.79 5.12 -31.18
N VAL A 738 19.99 6.01 -30.58
CA VAL A 738 20.45 7.17 -29.81
C VAL A 738 19.72 7.23 -28.47
N THR A 739 20.43 7.49 -27.37
CA THR A 739 19.80 7.73 -26.07
C THR A 739 19.26 9.16 -26.01
N SER A 740 17.97 9.30 -25.72
CA SER A 740 17.37 10.59 -25.39
C SER A 740 16.32 10.44 -24.30
N GLU A 741 15.99 11.54 -23.63
CA GLU A 741 15.04 11.60 -22.51
C GLU A 741 13.61 11.13 -22.86
N ARG A 742 13.27 10.99 -24.15
CA ARG A 742 11.91 10.68 -24.62
C ARG A 742 11.78 9.39 -25.43
N VAL A 743 12.87 8.61 -25.57
CA VAL A 743 12.90 7.50 -26.53
C VAL A 743 12.69 6.16 -25.84
N TYR A 744 11.48 5.62 -26.04
CA TYR A 744 11.03 4.30 -25.59
C TYR A 744 11.37 3.16 -26.57
N ALA A 745 12.04 3.46 -27.69
CA ALA A 745 12.30 2.51 -28.75
C ALA A 745 13.37 1.49 -28.32
N ASP A 746 13.01 0.22 -28.12
CA ASP A 746 13.96 -0.83 -27.75
C ASP A 746 14.70 -1.36 -29.01
N PRO A 747 16.02 -1.13 -29.14
CA PRO A 747 16.80 -1.65 -30.27
C PRO A 747 16.79 -3.19 -30.33
N SER A 748 16.64 -3.87 -29.19
CA SER A 748 16.60 -5.33 -29.12
C SER A 748 15.33 -5.88 -29.76
N GLU A 749 14.18 -5.23 -29.52
CA GLU A 749 12.90 -5.63 -30.13
C GLU A 749 12.93 -5.43 -31.64
N LEU A 750 13.48 -4.30 -32.11
CA LEU A 750 13.70 -4.06 -33.55
C LEU A 750 14.58 -5.16 -34.16
N GLY A 751 15.69 -5.51 -33.48
CA GLY A 751 16.59 -6.59 -33.91
C GLY A 751 15.87 -7.93 -34.02
N ARG A 752 15.06 -8.30 -33.03
CA ARG A 752 14.27 -9.54 -33.05
C ARG A 752 13.24 -9.56 -34.17
N SER A 753 12.55 -8.44 -34.39
CA SER A 753 11.55 -8.32 -35.46
C SER A 753 12.16 -8.48 -36.86
N ILE A 754 13.30 -7.82 -37.12
CA ILE A 754 14.03 -7.99 -38.38
C ILE A 754 14.56 -9.43 -38.53
N GLY A 755 15.04 -10.03 -37.43
CA GLY A 755 15.50 -11.41 -37.41
C GLY A 755 14.42 -12.41 -37.77
N ALA A 756 13.21 -12.26 -37.20
CA ALA A 756 12.05 -13.09 -37.55
C ALA A 756 11.69 -12.97 -39.03
N GLY A 757 11.58 -11.74 -39.55
CA GLY A 757 11.27 -11.52 -40.97
C GLY A 757 12.32 -12.11 -41.94
N LEU A 758 13.59 -12.16 -41.54
CA LEU A 758 14.63 -12.83 -42.32
C LEU A 758 14.46 -14.35 -42.35
N ILE A 759 14.07 -14.96 -41.23
CA ILE A 759 13.77 -16.40 -41.15
C ILE A 759 12.56 -16.74 -42.01
N ASP A 760 11.51 -15.91 -41.96
CA ASP A 760 10.30 -16.10 -42.77
C ASP A 760 10.64 -16.02 -44.27
N GLY A 761 11.40 -15.00 -44.69
CA GLY A 761 11.83 -14.85 -46.08
C GLY A 761 12.74 -15.98 -46.58
N GLU A 762 13.60 -16.49 -45.72
CA GLU A 762 14.44 -17.66 -45.99
C GLU A 762 13.63 -18.94 -46.13
N ASN A 763 12.75 -19.22 -45.17
CA ASN A 763 11.87 -20.37 -45.21
C ASN A 763 11.01 -20.34 -46.48
N ALA A 764 10.46 -19.18 -46.84
CA ALA A 764 9.69 -19.00 -48.07
C ALA A 764 10.52 -19.32 -49.33
N TYR A 765 11.76 -18.82 -49.41
CA TYR A 765 12.65 -19.10 -50.52
C TYR A 765 13.00 -20.59 -50.63
N LEU A 766 13.38 -21.21 -49.50
CA LEU A 766 13.76 -22.63 -49.46
C LEU A 766 12.59 -23.53 -49.83
N VAL A 767 11.40 -23.28 -49.27
CA VAL A 767 10.18 -24.01 -49.61
C VAL A 767 9.89 -23.90 -51.09
N LYS A 768 9.87 -22.68 -51.64
CA LYS A 768 9.61 -22.48 -53.06
C LYS A 768 10.58 -23.27 -53.94
N THR A 769 11.88 -23.16 -53.64
CA THR A 769 12.94 -23.84 -54.39
C THR A 769 12.82 -25.37 -54.31
N LEU A 770 12.46 -25.92 -53.14
CA LEU A 770 12.26 -27.37 -52.93
C LEU A 770 10.97 -27.90 -53.57
N THR A 771 9.99 -27.03 -53.83
CA THR A 771 8.72 -27.42 -54.46
C THR A 771 8.71 -27.27 -55.98
N ASP A 772 9.56 -26.40 -56.51
CA ASP A 772 9.59 -26.08 -57.94
C ASP A 772 10.06 -27.29 -58.77
N GLY A 773 9.21 -27.74 -59.70
CA GLY A 773 9.54 -28.84 -60.63
C GLY A 773 9.26 -30.25 -60.09
N HIS A 774 8.60 -30.41 -58.95
CA HIS A 774 8.25 -31.72 -58.38
C HIS A 774 6.80 -32.14 -58.64
N GLU A 775 6.61 -33.45 -58.87
CA GLU A 775 5.29 -34.04 -59.06
C GLU A 775 4.53 -34.08 -57.73
N ARG A 776 3.41 -33.37 -57.69
CA ARG A 776 2.55 -33.20 -56.51
C ARG A 776 1.71 -34.47 -56.30
N LYS A 777 1.87 -35.15 -55.16
CA LYS A 777 1.12 -36.37 -54.82
C LYS A 777 0.06 -36.10 -53.74
N SER A 778 -0.97 -36.93 -53.65
CA SER A 778 -1.99 -36.80 -52.60
C SER A 778 -1.40 -37.08 -51.22
N ALA A 779 -1.61 -36.18 -50.27
CA ALA A 779 -1.28 -36.36 -48.86
C ALA A 779 -2.34 -37.23 -48.18
N ASP A 780 -1.91 -38.24 -47.44
CA ASP A 780 -2.71 -39.03 -46.51
C ASP A 780 -1.93 -39.11 -45.19
N ALA A 781 -2.58 -38.74 -44.08
CA ALA A 781 -1.95 -38.69 -42.76
C ALA A 781 -1.36 -40.06 -42.34
N ASP A 782 -1.98 -41.17 -42.73
CA ASP A 782 -1.45 -42.52 -42.44
C ASP A 782 -0.22 -42.84 -43.30
N ASN A 783 -0.17 -42.36 -44.54
CA ASN A 783 0.99 -42.51 -45.42
C ASN A 783 2.17 -41.68 -44.90
N ILE A 784 1.91 -40.44 -44.46
CA ILE A 784 2.91 -39.54 -43.86
C ILE A 784 3.46 -40.15 -42.55
N LYS A 785 2.60 -40.70 -41.68
CA LYS A 785 3.02 -41.41 -40.45
C LYS A 785 3.85 -42.67 -40.73
N ARG A 786 3.59 -43.38 -41.83
CA ARG A 786 4.41 -44.53 -42.25
C ARG A 786 5.79 -44.08 -42.70
N LEU A 787 5.87 -43.03 -43.51
CA LEU A 787 7.14 -42.46 -43.97
C LEU A 787 7.97 -41.90 -42.81
N TRP A 788 7.32 -41.35 -41.77
CA TRP A 788 7.98 -40.92 -40.53
C TRP A 788 8.69 -42.05 -39.76
N SER A 789 8.25 -43.30 -39.92
CA SER A 789 8.87 -44.44 -39.25
C SER A 789 10.26 -44.79 -39.80
N ASP A 790 10.61 -44.25 -40.98
CA ASP A 790 11.96 -44.33 -41.53
C ASP A 790 12.94 -43.42 -40.77
N ARG A 791 14.21 -43.81 -40.66
CA ARG A 791 15.16 -43.13 -39.78
C ARG A 791 15.86 -41.90 -40.39
N SER A 792 15.74 -41.66 -41.70
CA SER A 792 16.43 -40.56 -42.40
C SER A 792 15.55 -39.37 -42.82
N SER A 793 14.22 -39.48 -42.76
CA SER A 793 13.31 -38.44 -43.28
C SER A 793 12.92 -37.37 -42.26
N TYR A 794 12.78 -36.13 -42.74
CA TYR A 794 12.31 -34.95 -42.04
C TYR A 794 11.02 -34.40 -42.70
N ILE A 795 10.00 -34.05 -41.93
CA ILE A 795 8.70 -33.61 -42.46
C ILE A 795 8.47 -32.14 -42.20
N VAL A 796 8.19 -31.38 -43.25
CA VAL A 796 7.83 -29.95 -43.16
C VAL A 796 6.38 -29.78 -43.60
N VAL A 797 5.50 -29.36 -42.70
CA VAL A 797 4.10 -29.03 -43.05
C VAL A 797 3.96 -27.53 -43.23
N ILE A 798 3.32 -27.13 -44.32
CA ILE A 798 3.20 -25.74 -44.75
C ILE A 798 1.72 -25.36 -44.80
N ASN A 799 1.36 -24.31 -44.06
CA ASN A 799 0.03 -23.67 -44.05
C ASN A 799 -1.19 -24.57 -43.75
N ASP A 800 -1.03 -25.84 -43.38
CA ASP A 800 -2.14 -26.75 -43.06
C ASP A 800 -2.09 -27.22 -41.61
N TRP A 801 -2.84 -26.52 -40.75
CA TRP A 801 -2.94 -26.85 -39.32
C TRP A 801 -3.69 -28.15 -39.05
N ASP A 802 -4.69 -28.52 -39.87
CA ASP A 802 -5.42 -29.78 -39.66
C ASP A 802 -4.53 -30.97 -39.95
N LEU A 803 -3.74 -30.92 -41.03
CA LEU A 803 -2.79 -31.97 -41.36
C LEU A 803 -1.70 -32.06 -40.29
N ALA A 804 -1.20 -30.91 -39.83
CA ALA A 804 -0.23 -30.84 -38.74
C ALA A 804 -0.77 -31.50 -37.47
N ASP A 805 -2.04 -31.29 -37.13
CA ASP A 805 -2.72 -31.92 -36.00
C ASP A 805 -2.92 -33.42 -36.19
N GLN A 806 -3.36 -33.84 -37.38
CA GLN A 806 -3.58 -35.25 -37.71
C GLN A 806 -2.30 -36.08 -37.63
N ILE A 807 -1.15 -35.52 -38.01
CA ILE A 807 0.16 -36.17 -37.90
C ILE A 807 0.87 -35.91 -36.56
N GLY A 808 0.31 -35.02 -35.74
CA GLY A 808 0.70 -34.79 -34.35
C GLY A 808 1.84 -33.78 -34.14
N ILE A 809 2.07 -32.85 -35.07
CA ILE A 809 3.15 -31.84 -34.98
C ILE A 809 3.02 -30.98 -33.71
N GLN A 810 1.81 -30.56 -33.32
CA GLN A 810 1.62 -29.74 -32.11
C GLN A 810 2.08 -30.43 -30.81
N SER A 811 2.24 -31.76 -30.81
CA SER A 811 2.74 -32.53 -29.66
C SER A 811 4.27 -32.63 -29.59
N TRP A 812 4.98 -32.04 -30.56
CA TRP A 812 6.44 -32.06 -30.66
C TRP A 812 7.04 -30.86 -29.91
N THR A 813 7.05 -30.94 -28.58
CA THR A 813 7.64 -29.90 -27.71
C THR A 813 9.13 -29.64 -28.01
N PRO A 814 9.58 -28.37 -27.98
CA PRO A 814 10.98 -28.00 -28.09
C PRO A 814 11.73 -28.44 -26.81
N GLY A 815 12.43 -29.56 -26.89
CA GLY A 815 13.14 -30.14 -25.74
C GLY A 815 13.49 -31.62 -25.89
N VAL A 816 12.88 -32.33 -26.85
CA VAL A 816 13.26 -33.71 -27.19
C VAL A 816 14.10 -33.68 -28.47
N GLN A 817 15.36 -34.10 -28.37
CA GLN A 817 16.40 -34.11 -29.41
C GLN A 817 16.12 -34.95 -30.67
N ASN A 818 14.87 -35.34 -30.94
CA ASN A 818 14.48 -36.01 -32.18
C ASN A 818 13.34 -35.22 -32.85
N GLN A 819 13.62 -33.96 -33.21
CA GLN A 819 12.74 -33.21 -34.11
C GLN A 819 12.94 -33.75 -35.53
N ARG A 820 12.02 -34.60 -35.99
CA ARG A 820 11.99 -35.07 -37.38
C ARG A 820 10.96 -34.33 -38.22
N GLY A 821 10.46 -33.19 -37.72
CA GLY A 821 9.62 -32.34 -38.54
C GLY A 821 9.30 -30.99 -37.90
N LEU A 822 8.74 -30.12 -38.73
CA LEU A 822 8.55 -28.70 -38.50
C LEU A 822 7.24 -28.24 -39.16
N PHE A 823 6.53 -27.33 -38.52
CA PHE A 823 5.47 -26.56 -39.16
C PHE A 823 6.00 -25.18 -39.52
N ILE A 824 5.80 -24.75 -40.76
CA ILE A 824 6.20 -23.43 -41.25
C ILE A 824 4.99 -22.75 -41.86
N THR A 825 4.80 -21.47 -41.56
CA THR A 825 3.82 -20.63 -42.26
C THR A 825 4.54 -19.85 -43.36
N VAL A 826 4.10 -19.97 -44.61
CA VAL A 826 4.68 -19.27 -45.76
C VAL A 826 3.58 -18.56 -46.53
N ASP A 827 3.58 -17.23 -46.52
CA ASP A 827 2.57 -16.45 -47.23
C ASP A 827 2.52 -16.80 -48.73
N GLY A 828 1.33 -17.15 -49.23
CA GLY A 828 1.08 -17.46 -50.63
C GLY A 828 1.51 -18.86 -51.10
N ALA A 829 1.90 -19.76 -50.19
CA ALA A 829 2.12 -21.18 -50.50
C ALA A 829 0.84 -22.01 -50.33
N ASP A 830 0.63 -22.98 -51.24
CA ASP A 830 -0.45 -23.98 -51.17
C ASP A 830 -0.34 -24.81 -49.86
N GLU A 831 -1.46 -25.36 -49.37
CA GLU A 831 -1.49 -26.33 -48.24
C GLU A 831 -0.76 -27.63 -48.62
N ILE A 832 0.52 -27.72 -48.28
CA ILE A 832 1.41 -28.82 -48.71
C ILE A 832 2.23 -29.38 -47.56
N CYS A 833 2.65 -30.64 -47.70
CA CYS A 833 3.56 -31.33 -46.80
C CYS A 833 4.78 -31.81 -47.58
N LEU A 834 5.97 -31.35 -47.20
CA LEU A 834 7.25 -31.79 -47.75
C LEU A 834 7.82 -32.90 -46.88
N ILE A 835 8.27 -33.97 -47.51
CA ILE A 835 9.07 -35.01 -46.86
C ILE A 835 10.46 -34.96 -47.48
N LEU A 836 11.44 -34.63 -46.64
CA LEU A 836 12.83 -34.42 -47.01
C LEU A 836 13.65 -35.61 -46.50
N ASP A 837 14.24 -36.40 -47.37
CA ASP A 837 15.22 -37.41 -46.93
C ASP A 837 16.56 -36.70 -46.66
N LEU A 838 16.94 -36.54 -45.39
CA LEU A 838 18.12 -35.74 -45.01
C LEU A 838 19.45 -36.31 -45.53
N GLU A 839 19.47 -37.59 -45.94
CA GLU A 839 20.63 -38.22 -46.58
C GLU A 839 20.74 -37.90 -48.07
N GLN A 840 19.62 -37.56 -48.73
CA GLN A 840 19.54 -37.36 -50.18
C GLN A 840 19.24 -35.91 -50.58
N VAL A 841 18.58 -35.14 -49.71
CA VAL A 841 18.22 -33.74 -49.96
C VAL A 841 19.47 -32.89 -50.09
N ALA A 842 19.47 -31.97 -51.05
CA ALA A 842 20.54 -31.02 -51.21
C ALA A 842 20.73 -30.21 -49.91
N ARG A 843 21.99 -29.93 -49.57
CA ARG A 843 22.31 -29.16 -48.37
C ARG A 843 22.43 -27.68 -48.71
N VAL A 844 22.06 -26.83 -47.77
CA VAL A 844 22.17 -25.37 -47.88
C VAL A 844 23.40 -24.93 -47.12
N GLN A 845 24.28 -24.20 -47.80
CA GLN A 845 25.33 -23.43 -47.18
C GLN A 845 24.83 -22.00 -46.97
N ARG A 846 24.96 -21.53 -45.73
CA ARG A 846 24.62 -20.16 -45.36
C ARG A 846 25.87 -19.38 -45.10
N SER A 847 25.99 -18.21 -45.71
CA SER A 847 27.12 -17.31 -45.51
C SER A 847 26.67 -15.86 -45.32
N PRO A 848 27.42 -15.04 -44.58
CA PRO A 848 27.19 -13.60 -44.55
C PRO A 848 27.29 -13.03 -45.96
N LYS A 849 26.24 -12.34 -46.42
CA LYS A 849 26.30 -11.66 -47.72
C LYS A 849 27.28 -10.49 -47.62
N ARG A 850 28.16 -10.34 -48.62
CA ARG A 850 28.93 -9.09 -48.75
C ARG A 850 27.99 -7.93 -49.05
N LEU A 851 27.91 -6.99 -48.12
CA LEU A 851 27.20 -5.73 -48.32
C LEU A 851 28.11 -4.82 -49.16
N ASP A 852 28.19 -5.09 -50.46
CA ASP A 852 29.00 -4.32 -51.41
C ASP A 852 28.43 -2.89 -51.48
N GLN A 853 29.26 -1.88 -51.15
CA GLN A 853 29.05 -0.41 -51.08
C GLN A 853 29.43 0.23 -49.72
N MET A 854 30.07 -0.48 -48.79
CA MET A 854 30.20 0.04 -47.42
C MET A 854 31.57 0.65 -47.07
N GLY A 855 31.49 1.77 -46.33
CA GLY A 855 32.53 2.31 -45.47
C GLY A 855 32.79 1.38 -44.26
N PRO A 856 32.84 1.86 -43.00
CA PRO A 856 33.35 1.06 -41.88
C PRO A 856 32.75 -0.35 -41.80
N SER A 857 33.60 -1.33 -41.49
CA SER A 857 33.39 -2.76 -41.73
C SER A 857 32.05 -3.29 -41.18
N PRO A 858 31.25 -4.04 -41.97
CA PRO A 858 30.08 -4.75 -41.46
C PRO A 858 30.46 -5.59 -40.24
N ARG A 859 29.54 -5.68 -39.28
CA ARG A 859 29.65 -6.72 -38.24
C ARG A 859 29.19 -8.03 -38.86
N GLU A 860 30.13 -8.96 -38.99
CA GLU A 860 29.85 -10.32 -39.44
C GLU A 860 29.45 -11.18 -38.23
N LEU A 861 28.17 -11.54 -38.18
CA LEU A 861 27.72 -12.68 -37.39
C LEU A 861 28.03 -13.96 -38.19
N PRO A 862 28.02 -15.16 -37.59
CA PRO A 862 28.42 -16.41 -38.26
C PRO A 862 27.75 -16.69 -39.62
N CYS A 863 26.65 -16.01 -39.92
CA CYS A 863 25.73 -16.36 -40.98
C CYS A 863 24.94 -15.15 -41.54
N VAL A 864 25.21 -13.94 -41.05
CA VAL A 864 24.58 -12.66 -41.48
C VAL A 864 25.59 -11.53 -41.38
N ALA A 865 25.60 -10.63 -42.36
CA ALA A 865 26.28 -9.35 -42.26
C ALA A 865 25.30 -8.26 -41.83
N VAL A 866 25.69 -7.44 -40.84
CA VAL A 866 24.87 -6.34 -40.31
C VAL A 866 25.65 -5.03 -40.39
N ALA A 867 24.99 -3.98 -40.86
CA ALA A 867 25.48 -2.62 -40.77
C ALA A 867 24.37 -1.66 -40.36
N VAL A 868 24.72 -0.76 -39.44
CA VAL A 868 23.90 0.39 -39.03
C VAL A 868 24.77 1.61 -39.22
N ARG A 869 24.29 2.59 -40.00
CA ARG A 869 25.03 3.84 -40.25
C ARG A 869 24.12 5.05 -40.24
N ASP A 870 24.75 6.20 -40.12
CA ASP A 870 24.05 7.48 -40.31
C ASP A 870 23.55 7.60 -41.74
N TYR A 871 22.32 8.11 -41.88
CA TYR A 871 21.76 8.50 -43.15
C TYR A 871 21.89 10.01 -43.30
N ASP A 872 22.82 10.43 -44.15
CA ASP A 872 23.24 11.84 -44.27
C ASP A 872 22.32 12.68 -45.19
N GLU A 873 21.40 12.04 -45.92
CA GLU A 873 20.47 12.76 -46.79
C GLU A 873 19.30 13.36 -46.00
N PRO A 874 18.79 14.54 -46.40
CA PRO A 874 17.72 15.22 -45.70
C PRO A 874 16.40 14.43 -45.78
N THR A 875 16.04 13.79 -44.68
CA THR A 875 14.75 13.13 -44.48
C THR A 875 13.82 13.98 -43.60
N GLN A 876 12.50 13.77 -43.72
CA GLN A 876 11.52 14.45 -42.86
C GLN A 876 11.69 14.09 -41.36
N GLN A 877 12.26 12.92 -41.08
CA GLN A 877 12.62 12.45 -39.74
C GLN A 877 14.04 11.90 -39.74
N PRO A 878 14.88 12.20 -38.73
CA PRO A 878 16.25 11.69 -38.65
C PRO A 878 16.25 10.16 -38.68
N ALA A 879 17.03 9.57 -39.57
CA ALA A 879 17.06 8.12 -39.78
C ALA A 879 18.47 7.55 -39.64
N ALA A 880 18.53 6.27 -39.27
CA ALA A 880 19.69 5.42 -39.42
C ALA A 880 19.42 4.43 -40.56
N HIS A 881 20.40 4.19 -41.41
CA HIS A 881 20.32 3.21 -42.47
C HIS A 881 20.71 1.83 -41.89
N VAL A 882 19.77 0.90 -41.86
CA VAL A 882 19.97 -0.47 -41.37
C VAL A 882 20.00 -1.43 -42.54
N MET A 883 21.09 -2.18 -42.66
CA MET A 883 21.33 -3.20 -43.68
C MET A 883 21.64 -4.54 -43.01
N VAL A 884 20.90 -5.58 -43.41
CA VAL A 884 21.12 -6.95 -42.93
C VAL A 884 21.09 -7.90 -44.13
N GLY A 885 22.11 -8.75 -44.29
CA GLY A 885 22.22 -9.61 -45.47
C GLY A 885 22.70 -11.02 -45.17
N THR A 886 22.06 -12.02 -45.78
CA THR A 886 22.47 -13.43 -45.71
C THR A 886 22.39 -14.04 -47.12
N SER A 887 23.36 -14.89 -47.44
CA SER A 887 23.41 -15.61 -48.71
C SER A 887 23.19 -17.09 -48.46
N LEU A 888 22.32 -17.70 -49.28
CA LEU A 888 21.95 -19.10 -49.24
C LEU A 888 22.36 -19.74 -50.55
N THR A 889 23.25 -20.72 -50.49
CA THR A 889 23.77 -21.42 -51.66
C THR A 889 23.59 -22.92 -51.49
N TRP A 890 23.02 -23.59 -52.48
CA TRP A 890 22.84 -25.04 -52.46
C TRP A 890 24.12 -25.75 -52.86
N THR A 891 24.45 -26.86 -52.19
CA THR A 891 25.63 -27.68 -52.50
C THR A 891 25.44 -28.49 -53.80
N ARG A 892 24.19 -28.82 -54.16
CA ARG A 892 23.78 -29.53 -55.38
C ARG A 892 22.36 -29.10 -55.79
N ASN A 893 21.86 -29.60 -56.91
CA ASN A 893 20.50 -29.26 -57.39
C ASN A 893 19.44 -29.68 -56.33
N PRO A 894 18.57 -28.76 -55.87
CA PRO A 894 17.66 -28.98 -54.73
C PRO A 894 16.60 -30.08 -54.91
N GLY A 895 16.45 -30.62 -56.12
CA GLY A 895 15.37 -31.54 -56.47
C GLY A 895 15.55 -33.02 -56.06
N ASP A 896 16.72 -33.43 -55.58
CA ASP A 896 16.94 -34.82 -55.17
C ASP A 896 16.43 -35.06 -53.73
N GLY A 897 15.77 -36.20 -53.46
CA GLY A 897 15.37 -36.60 -52.10
C GLY A 897 14.16 -35.88 -51.50
N VAL A 898 13.42 -35.08 -52.27
CA VAL A 898 12.23 -34.34 -51.83
C VAL A 898 10.95 -35.00 -52.36
N GLN A 899 9.95 -35.17 -51.50
CA GLN A 899 8.59 -35.54 -51.90
C GLN A 899 7.60 -34.44 -51.51
N VAL A 900 6.84 -33.95 -52.50
CA VAL A 900 5.80 -32.92 -52.30
C VAL A 900 4.44 -33.59 -52.25
N LEU A 901 3.79 -33.51 -51.09
CA LEU A 901 2.43 -34.02 -50.87
C LEU A 901 1.46 -32.85 -50.72
N ILE A 902 0.27 -32.96 -51.28
CA ILE A 902 -0.79 -31.94 -51.25
C ILE A 902 -2.05 -32.57 -50.67
N ARG A 903 -2.70 -31.86 -49.74
CA ARG A 903 -3.99 -32.29 -49.21
C ARG A 903 -5.00 -32.34 -50.35
N LYS A 904 -5.67 -33.47 -50.48
CA LYS A 904 -6.75 -33.62 -51.46
C LYS A 904 -7.91 -32.75 -50.99
N GLU A 905 -8.27 -31.73 -51.76
CA GLU A 905 -9.52 -31.01 -51.52
C GLU A 905 -10.67 -32.02 -51.61
N ASP A 906 -11.38 -32.23 -50.49
CA ASP A 906 -12.70 -32.85 -50.53
C ASP A 906 -13.62 -31.87 -51.25
N SER A 907 -13.97 -32.18 -52.51
CA SER A 907 -14.98 -31.49 -53.30
C SER A 907 -16.34 -31.48 -52.63
#